data_AF-A0A0F6W9F8-F1
#
_entry.id   AF-A0A0F6W9F8-F1
#
_cell.length_a   1.000
_cell.length_b   1.000
_cell.length_c   1.000
_cell.angle_alpha   90.00
_cell.angle_beta   90.00
_cell.angle_gamma   90.00
#
_symmetry.space_group_name_H-M   'P 1'
#
loop_
_entity.id
_entity.type
_entity.pdbx_description
1 polymer ?
#
loop_
_entity_poly.entity_id
_entity_poly.type
_entity_poly.pdbx_seq_one_letter_code
_entity_poly.pdbx_strand_id
1 'polypeptide(L)'
;MEVATEAVRCNPVVTVYPVRGRHNHGYDRNAGNSSLWTCDDAYSNEDFIAGDHIGNDIWAAEGTPVVASSAGRLTLVGFSSYSGNKVTVVDDCGWYHFYCHLQRIAPGIRDGVRVTAGQVIGYVGRTGSASNGVVHLHYSIYPDGDYDRGVDPWRYTHPVERNVCGASCTPGAEVCNGRDDDCDGNSDEDDVCDVALLQEQPHAYAPPSSTDVNADGRADVCARGASGVRCWTARDGGWNEAVLAAPWSDANGWGDVTNYATIRMGDVNADGRADLCGRANDDVWCAVATADGFTAPAVWRPAISDANGWNQARFYTTLRLADVNGDRREDLCARDSQGFGCWLSDGTRFDRRIDGPRWSDASGWGAPRFYGTVRMGDVNGDRRSDVCARSSAGIECWLADGEGFPTRVAGPAWSDESGWGAVQYWSTLRLADVNGDGRADVCARSSTDLRCVLASESGFGETVIVAPLSNGSGWSDRANYATLRVGDVNGDGADDLCARANAQVHCWTWDGDGFVGHAGPAWDEANGWSAAHYYDTIQLADVSGDGLDDICARAAVGWICQPSAGDSFGAVIELGDMGNEQGWTDARYWTTILSSSRTCRAEMEACNGRDDDCDGEVDEHAVDEICNGVDDDCDGEVDESASDEVCNGRDDDCDGEADDGLSCTGVESDGGVGTTPRTDGGTGGGRVRVDGGCAVSSGGVSSGPSASAWWLVAAMIAVAARRRRR
;
A
#
# COMPACT_ATOMS: atom_id res chain seq x y z
N MET A 1 14.89 -34.66 50.98
CA MET A 1 14.50 -34.88 49.57
C MET A 1 15.47 -34.05 48.76
N GLU A 2 16.50 -34.67 48.20
CA GLU A 2 17.43 -33.97 47.28
C GLU A 2 16.62 -33.53 46.05
N VAL A 3 16.61 -32.23 45.79
CA VAL A 3 16.10 -31.68 44.53
C VAL A 3 17.23 -31.90 43.53
N ALA A 4 17.01 -32.75 42.53
CA ALA A 4 17.96 -32.97 41.45
C ALA A 4 18.21 -31.64 40.71
N THR A 5 19.48 -31.23 40.61
CA THR A 5 19.90 -30.10 39.79
C THR A 5 19.72 -30.48 38.31
N GLU A 6 18.67 -29.97 37.67
CA GLU A 6 18.54 -30.11 36.22
C GLU A 6 19.65 -29.27 35.55
N ALA A 7 20.42 -29.90 34.67
CA ALA A 7 21.47 -29.21 33.90
C ALA A 7 20.85 -28.14 32.98
N VAL A 8 21.50 -26.97 32.89
CA VAL A 8 21.06 -25.87 32.02
C VAL A 8 20.97 -26.30 30.56
N ARG A 9 19.85 -25.94 29.91
CA ARG A 9 19.48 -26.42 28.56
C ARG A 9 19.47 -25.34 27.49
N CYS A 10 19.46 -24.07 27.89
CA CYS A 10 19.42 -22.89 27.02
C CYS A 10 20.06 -21.69 27.72
N ASN A 11 20.19 -20.55 27.04
CA ASN A 11 20.57 -19.28 27.68
C ASN A 11 19.52 -18.85 28.72
N PRO A 12 19.88 -18.01 29.72
CA PRO A 12 18.94 -17.58 30.74
C PRO A 12 17.84 -16.75 30.09
N VAL A 13 16.59 -17.04 30.46
CA VAL A 13 15.43 -16.31 29.93
C VAL A 13 15.13 -15.16 30.88
N VAL A 14 15.36 -13.93 30.43
CA VAL A 14 14.93 -12.71 31.13
C VAL A 14 13.98 -12.00 30.19
N THR A 15 12.68 -12.09 30.48
CA THR A 15 11.62 -11.50 29.64
C THR A 15 10.99 -10.28 30.29
N VAL A 16 11.17 -10.11 31.60
CA VAL A 16 10.62 -9.00 32.37
C VAL A 16 11.70 -8.44 33.30
N TYR A 17 11.79 -7.12 33.40
CA TYR A 17 12.67 -6.46 34.36
C TYR A 17 12.18 -6.72 35.81
N PRO A 18 13.07 -7.05 36.76
CA PRO A 18 12.67 -7.60 38.06
C PRO A 18 11.99 -6.60 39.03
N VAL A 19 12.00 -5.30 38.74
CA VAL A 19 11.30 -4.26 39.52
C VAL A 19 10.16 -3.65 38.71
N ARG A 20 8.93 -3.64 39.27
CA ARG A 20 7.74 -3.01 38.65
C ARG A 20 7.36 -1.75 39.41
N GLY A 21 7.82 -0.60 38.92
CA GLY A 21 7.62 0.73 39.50
C GLY A 21 8.79 1.64 39.17
N ARG A 22 8.87 2.87 39.69
CA ARG A 22 10.03 3.73 39.44
C ARG A 22 11.29 3.13 40.08
N HIS A 23 12.30 2.85 39.26
CA HIS A 23 13.60 2.33 39.66
C HIS A 23 14.67 2.92 38.76
N ASN A 24 15.92 2.76 39.17
CA ASN A 24 17.04 3.03 38.29
C ASN A 24 17.49 1.76 37.56
N HIS A 25 18.31 1.92 36.52
CA HIS A 25 18.71 0.79 35.68
C HIS A 25 19.59 -0.23 36.41
N GLY A 26 20.35 0.19 37.42
CA GLY A 26 21.38 -0.60 38.11
C GLY A 26 21.97 0.03 39.35
N TYR A 27 23.21 -0.30 39.66
CA TYR A 27 23.89 0.40 40.74
C TYR A 27 24.12 1.86 40.37
N ASP A 28 23.63 2.76 41.20
CA ASP A 28 23.97 4.18 41.11
C ASP A 28 24.96 4.53 42.23
N ARG A 29 26.18 4.87 41.82
CA ARG A 29 27.26 5.30 42.72
C ARG A 29 26.93 6.56 43.53
N ASN A 30 25.98 7.37 43.08
CA ASN A 30 25.51 8.56 43.77
C ASN A 30 24.37 8.25 44.76
N ALA A 31 23.53 7.25 44.45
CA ALA A 31 22.57 6.68 45.38
C ALA A 31 23.23 5.85 46.50
N GLY A 32 24.38 5.21 46.19
CA GLY A 32 25.15 4.26 47.02
C GLY A 32 25.49 4.64 48.46
N ASN A 33 25.25 5.89 48.87
CA ASN A 33 25.54 6.37 50.22
C ASN A 33 24.37 7.11 50.89
N SER A 34 23.17 7.06 50.31
CA SER A 34 22.00 7.76 50.83
C SER A 34 20.87 6.78 51.16
N SER A 35 20.21 7.01 52.30
CA SER A 35 18.98 6.29 52.67
C SER A 35 17.75 6.80 51.90
N LEU A 36 17.96 7.70 50.94
CA LEU A 36 16.93 8.39 50.16
C LEU A 36 17.05 7.95 48.70
N TRP A 37 16.05 7.21 48.23
CA TRP A 37 15.94 6.84 46.83
C TRP A 37 15.71 8.09 45.96
N THR A 38 16.48 8.21 44.87
CA THR A 38 16.28 9.18 43.79
C THR A 38 16.19 8.43 42.46
N CYS A 39 15.17 8.69 41.65
CA CYS A 39 15.03 8.15 40.30
C CYS A 39 15.90 8.99 39.35
N ASP A 40 17.21 8.70 39.31
CA ASP A 40 18.16 9.30 38.38
C ASP A 40 18.96 8.18 37.71
N ASP A 41 18.84 8.07 36.39
CA ASP A 41 19.50 7.03 35.59
C ASP A 41 20.78 7.52 34.91
N ALA A 42 21.13 8.80 35.07
CA ALA A 42 22.29 9.39 34.39
C ALA A 42 23.64 8.73 34.76
N TYR A 43 23.67 7.96 35.85
CA TYR A 43 24.89 7.34 36.38
C TYR A 43 24.74 5.84 36.73
N SER A 44 23.65 5.20 36.31
CA SER A 44 23.40 3.77 36.57
C SER A 44 24.38 2.88 35.79
N ASN A 45 24.95 1.86 36.44
CA ASN A 45 25.84 0.88 35.82
C ASN A 45 25.73 -0.52 36.46
N GLU A 46 26.44 -1.50 35.89
CA GLU A 46 26.65 -2.79 36.53
C GLU A 46 27.59 -2.63 37.75
N ASP A 47 27.23 -3.25 38.88
CA ASP A 47 28.11 -3.44 40.04
C ASP A 47 28.45 -4.92 40.27
N PHE A 48 28.20 -5.75 39.26
CA PHE A 48 28.65 -7.12 39.23
C PHE A 48 30.20 -7.21 39.31
N ILE A 49 30.69 -7.95 40.30
CA ILE A 49 32.11 -8.28 40.45
C ILE A 49 32.22 -9.80 40.62
N ALA A 50 32.79 -10.47 39.62
CA ALA A 50 32.98 -11.92 39.63
C ALA A 50 33.75 -12.37 40.89
N GLY A 51 33.12 -13.20 41.71
CA GLY A 51 33.70 -13.74 42.96
C GLY A 51 33.67 -12.80 44.17
N ASP A 52 33.03 -11.62 44.08
CA ASP A 52 32.86 -10.67 45.19
C ASP A 52 31.40 -10.21 45.32
N HIS A 53 30.86 -9.55 44.28
CA HIS A 53 29.47 -9.08 44.21
C HIS A 53 28.74 -9.74 43.03
N ILE A 54 28.11 -10.89 43.29
CA ILE A 54 27.54 -11.76 42.24
C ILE A 54 26.06 -11.41 42.03
N GLY A 55 25.80 -10.23 41.46
CA GLY A 55 24.48 -9.71 41.15
C GLY A 55 24.55 -8.23 40.76
N ASN A 56 23.40 -7.61 40.52
CA ASN A 56 23.30 -6.16 40.45
C ASN A 56 22.33 -5.60 41.50
N ASP A 57 22.71 -4.48 42.11
CA ASP A 57 21.87 -3.76 43.07
C ASP A 57 21.01 -2.70 42.37
N ILE A 58 19.71 -2.98 42.28
CA ILE A 58 18.71 -2.15 41.59
C ILE A 58 17.99 -1.28 42.63
N TRP A 59 18.04 0.04 42.46
CA TRP A 59 17.48 0.99 43.40
C TRP A 59 16.03 1.33 43.07
N ALA A 60 15.15 1.12 44.04
CA ALA A 60 13.76 1.54 43.99
C ALA A 60 13.29 2.00 45.37
N ALA A 61 12.18 2.73 45.44
CA ALA A 61 11.58 3.07 46.72
C ALA A 61 11.24 1.79 47.52
N GLU A 62 11.40 1.83 48.85
CA GLU A 62 11.04 0.69 49.70
C GLU A 62 9.57 0.34 49.51
N GLY A 63 9.27 -0.95 49.32
CA GLY A 63 7.91 -1.43 49.05
C GLY A 63 7.53 -1.43 47.56
N THR A 64 8.42 -1.03 46.64
CA THR A 64 8.19 -1.18 45.19
C THR A 64 8.04 -2.66 44.84
N PRO A 65 7.04 -3.06 44.03
CA PRO A 65 6.87 -4.45 43.62
C PRO A 65 8.10 -5.05 42.94
N VAL A 66 8.48 -6.25 43.36
CA VAL A 66 9.48 -7.11 42.72
C VAL A 66 8.76 -8.27 42.06
N VAL A 67 9.04 -8.52 40.78
CA VAL A 67 8.40 -9.55 39.96
C VAL A 67 9.38 -10.62 39.51
N ALA A 68 8.87 -11.79 39.18
CA ALA A 68 9.65 -12.83 38.54
C ALA A 68 10.09 -12.36 37.14
N SER A 69 11.38 -12.31 36.89
CA SER A 69 11.96 -11.91 35.60
C SER A 69 11.83 -13.00 34.52
N SER A 70 11.49 -14.22 34.94
CA SER A 70 11.24 -15.39 34.11
C SER A 70 10.13 -16.24 34.71
N ALA A 71 9.45 -17.01 33.87
CA ALA A 71 8.55 -18.05 34.34
C ALA A 71 9.37 -19.22 34.91
N GLY A 72 8.90 -19.82 36.00
CA GLY A 72 9.67 -20.88 36.63
C GLY A 72 9.10 -21.38 37.94
N ARG A 73 9.84 -22.27 38.60
CA ARG A 73 9.49 -22.87 39.89
C ARG A 73 10.28 -22.22 41.02
N LEU A 74 9.59 -21.88 42.10
CA LEU A 74 10.20 -21.34 43.31
C LEU A 74 10.92 -22.42 44.13
N THR A 75 12.17 -22.17 44.54
CA THR A 75 13.01 -23.19 45.22
C THR A 75 13.68 -22.73 46.51
N LEU A 76 13.84 -21.43 46.74
CA LEU A 76 14.49 -20.89 47.94
C LEU A 76 13.78 -19.63 48.46
N VAL A 77 12.59 -19.82 49.02
CA VAL A 77 11.73 -18.75 49.55
C VAL A 77 11.83 -18.68 51.06
N GLY A 78 12.24 -17.53 51.59
CA GLY A 78 12.22 -17.31 53.04
C GLY A 78 13.26 -16.30 53.54
N PHE A 79 13.54 -16.32 54.84
CA PHE A 79 14.45 -15.37 55.49
C PHE A 79 15.81 -16.00 55.82
N SER A 80 16.91 -15.27 55.62
CA SER A 80 18.21 -15.55 56.25
C SER A 80 18.78 -14.28 56.88
N SER A 81 19.65 -14.44 57.89
CA SER A 81 20.33 -13.31 58.54
C SER A 81 21.17 -12.48 57.56
N TYR A 82 21.78 -13.13 56.56
CA TYR A 82 22.64 -12.48 55.58
C TYR A 82 21.85 -11.77 54.47
N SER A 83 21.06 -12.51 53.69
CA SER A 83 20.32 -12.02 52.51
C SER A 83 18.97 -11.38 52.83
N GLY A 84 18.47 -11.54 54.06
CA GLY A 84 17.13 -11.09 54.42
C GLY A 84 16.05 -11.98 53.84
N ASN A 85 14.90 -11.38 53.54
CA ASN A 85 13.85 -12.03 52.77
C ASN A 85 14.32 -12.22 51.32
N LYS A 86 14.25 -13.46 50.85
CA LYS A 86 14.72 -13.86 49.52
C LYS A 86 13.75 -14.80 48.83
N VAL A 87 13.83 -14.78 47.51
CA VAL A 87 13.09 -15.65 46.59
C VAL A 87 14.07 -16.14 45.52
N THR A 88 13.90 -17.38 45.06
CA THR A 88 14.62 -17.89 43.89
C THR A 88 13.66 -18.56 42.94
N VAL A 89 13.68 -18.15 41.68
CA VAL A 89 12.95 -18.76 40.57
C VAL A 89 13.93 -19.59 39.76
N VAL A 90 13.65 -20.88 39.59
CA VAL A 90 14.35 -21.73 38.63
C VAL A 90 13.53 -21.74 37.35
N ASP A 91 14.07 -21.15 36.29
CA ASP A 91 13.39 -21.08 35.00
C ASP A 91 13.34 -22.45 34.30
N ASP A 92 12.57 -22.54 33.21
CA ASP A 92 12.44 -23.78 32.45
C ASP A 92 13.74 -24.16 31.69
N CYS A 93 14.71 -23.24 31.57
CA CYS A 93 16.05 -23.50 31.04
C CYS A 93 17.02 -24.04 32.11
N GLY A 94 16.65 -24.04 33.39
CA GLY A 94 17.47 -24.51 34.52
C GLY A 94 18.26 -23.42 35.24
N TRP A 95 18.07 -22.15 34.89
CA TRP A 95 18.76 -21.01 35.50
C TRP A 95 18.08 -20.56 36.79
N TYR A 96 18.89 -20.14 37.75
CA TYR A 96 18.42 -19.66 39.05
C TYR A 96 18.44 -18.13 39.06
N HIS A 97 17.27 -17.53 39.18
CA HIS A 97 17.07 -16.09 39.33
C HIS A 97 16.84 -15.79 40.81
N PHE A 98 17.78 -15.09 41.44
CA PHE A 98 17.79 -14.82 42.87
C PHE A 98 17.44 -13.37 43.17
N TYR A 99 16.55 -13.17 44.14
CA TYR A 99 16.07 -11.86 44.58
C TYR A 99 16.24 -11.79 46.09
N CYS A 100 16.91 -10.76 46.62
CA CYS A 100 17.06 -10.61 48.06
C CYS A 100 16.98 -9.16 48.57
N HIS A 101 17.16 -8.99 49.87
CA HIS A 101 16.90 -7.76 50.63
C HIS A 101 15.44 -7.31 50.71
N LEU A 102 14.50 -8.15 50.27
CA LEU A 102 13.09 -7.80 50.16
C LEU A 102 12.49 -7.32 51.49
N GLN A 103 11.63 -6.31 51.45
CA GLN A 103 10.90 -5.84 52.63
C GLN A 103 9.95 -6.93 53.13
N ARG A 104 9.25 -7.57 52.19
CA ARG A 104 8.38 -8.73 52.43
C ARG A 104 8.26 -9.59 51.17
N ILE A 105 7.97 -10.87 51.38
CA ILE A 105 7.62 -11.81 50.32
C ILE A 105 6.12 -11.68 50.03
N ALA A 106 5.71 -11.72 48.76
CA ALA A 106 4.31 -11.53 48.40
C ALA A 106 3.42 -12.72 48.85
N PRO A 107 2.12 -12.52 49.11
CA PRO A 107 1.23 -13.60 49.51
C PRO A 107 1.19 -14.74 48.48
N GLY A 108 1.24 -15.98 48.95
CA GLY A 108 1.20 -17.17 48.09
C GLY A 108 2.55 -17.60 47.51
N ILE A 109 3.60 -16.79 47.66
CA ILE A 109 4.96 -17.10 47.23
C ILE A 109 5.64 -17.97 48.30
N ARG A 110 5.94 -19.21 47.94
CA ARG A 110 6.58 -20.24 48.78
C ARG A 110 7.21 -21.31 47.91
N ASP A 111 8.10 -22.11 48.48
CA ASP A 111 8.77 -23.19 47.77
C ASP A 111 7.78 -24.12 47.06
N GLY A 112 8.13 -24.48 45.82
CA GLY A 112 7.38 -25.38 44.97
C GLY A 112 6.22 -24.76 44.19
N VAL A 113 5.91 -23.48 44.37
CA VAL A 113 4.95 -22.75 43.53
C VAL A 113 5.58 -22.41 42.19
N ARG A 114 4.82 -22.55 41.10
CA ARG A 114 5.20 -22.01 39.79
C ARG A 114 4.71 -20.58 39.65
N VAL A 115 5.54 -19.74 39.05
CA VAL A 115 5.24 -18.35 38.75
C VAL A 115 5.40 -18.09 37.26
N THR A 116 4.60 -17.19 36.72
CA THR A 116 4.82 -16.64 35.38
C THR A 116 5.77 -15.45 35.45
N ALA A 117 6.47 -15.13 34.36
CA ALA A 117 7.20 -13.87 34.26
C ALA A 117 6.24 -12.69 34.52
N GLY A 118 6.70 -11.66 35.23
CA GLY A 118 5.88 -10.51 35.65
C GLY A 118 5.02 -10.73 36.90
N GLN A 119 4.88 -11.96 37.41
CA GLN A 119 4.15 -12.19 38.66
C GLN A 119 4.88 -11.57 39.85
N VAL A 120 4.17 -10.82 40.71
CA VAL A 120 4.73 -10.21 41.93
C VAL A 120 5.18 -11.28 42.91
N ILE A 121 6.47 -11.29 43.23
CA ILE A 121 7.12 -12.25 44.13
C ILE A 121 7.53 -11.64 45.47
N GLY A 122 7.67 -10.32 45.52
CA GLY A 122 8.09 -9.61 46.73
C GLY A 122 8.04 -8.11 46.55
N TYR A 123 8.68 -7.40 47.47
CA TYR A 123 8.74 -5.95 47.46
C TYR A 123 10.13 -5.49 47.89
N VAL A 124 10.69 -4.47 47.21
CA VAL A 124 12.03 -3.92 47.45
C VAL A 124 12.18 -3.51 48.91
N GLY A 125 13.35 -3.77 49.50
CA GLY A 125 13.60 -3.50 50.91
C GLY A 125 15.06 -3.39 51.28
N ARG A 126 15.34 -3.59 52.57
CA ARG A 126 16.68 -3.51 53.16
C ARG A 126 16.96 -4.65 54.16
N THR A 127 16.25 -5.78 54.06
CA THR A 127 16.37 -6.84 55.06
C THR A 127 17.66 -7.65 54.90
N GLY A 128 18.14 -8.27 55.98
CA GLY A 128 19.42 -8.97 55.98
C GLY A 128 20.60 -8.06 56.27
N SER A 129 21.72 -8.62 56.75
CA SER A 129 22.91 -7.84 57.08
C SER A 129 23.67 -7.35 55.85
N ALA A 130 23.57 -8.05 54.72
CA ALA A 130 24.32 -7.70 53.51
C ALA A 130 23.76 -6.46 52.78
N SER A 131 22.52 -6.04 53.06
CA SER A 131 21.98 -4.79 52.54
C SER A 131 22.68 -3.55 53.09
N ASN A 132 23.46 -3.70 54.18
CA ASN A 132 24.08 -2.61 54.94
C ASN A 132 23.08 -1.51 55.37
N GLY A 133 21.79 -1.85 55.50
CA GLY A 133 20.74 -0.90 55.85
C GLY A 133 20.27 -0.01 54.69
N VAL A 134 20.71 -0.29 53.47
CA VAL A 134 20.36 0.43 52.24
C VAL A 134 19.17 -0.26 51.55
N VAL A 135 18.27 0.53 50.95
CA VAL A 135 17.09 0.03 50.24
C VAL A 135 17.42 -0.21 48.77
N HIS A 136 17.43 -1.48 48.35
CA HIS A 136 17.61 -1.90 46.96
C HIS A 136 17.08 -3.33 46.77
N LEU A 137 16.94 -3.75 45.52
CA LEU A 137 16.83 -5.15 45.15
C LEU A 137 18.20 -5.64 44.70
N HIS A 138 18.76 -6.64 45.37
CA HIS A 138 19.87 -7.39 44.80
C HIS A 138 19.32 -8.53 43.93
N TYR A 139 19.69 -8.52 42.65
CA TYR A 139 19.24 -9.49 41.66
C TYR A 139 20.43 -10.23 41.03
N SER A 140 20.36 -11.56 40.97
CA SER A 140 21.45 -12.43 40.48
C SER A 140 20.95 -13.58 39.61
N ILE A 141 21.79 -14.06 38.68
CA ILE A 141 21.48 -15.19 37.79
C ILE A 141 22.60 -16.24 37.86
N TYR A 142 22.25 -17.52 38.04
CA TYR A 142 23.20 -18.63 38.17
C TYR A 142 22.93 -19.80 37.20
N PRO A 143 23.97 -20.39 36.56
CA PRO A 143 23.87 -21.44 35.54
C PRO A 143 23.58 -22.86 36.05
N ASP A 144 23.53 -23.11 37.35
CA ASP A 144 23.38 -24.48 37.89
C ASP A 144 23.02 -24.53 39.38
N GLY A 145 22.62 -23.39 39.97
CA GLY A 145 22.36 -23.27 41.41
C GLY A 145 23.63 -23.19 42.26
N ASP A 146 24.82 -23.14 41.65
CA ASP A 146 26.06 -22.76 42.32
C ASP A 146 26.11 -21.24 42.49
N TYR A 147 25.84 -20.78 43.71
CA TYR A 147 25.79 -19.36 44.05
C TYR A 147 27.16 -18.66 43.99
N ASP A 148 28.27 -19.40 43.82
CA ASP A 148 29.62 -18.85 43.62
C ASP A 148 29.94 -18.61 42.13
N ARG A 149 29.07 -19.04 41.20
CA ARG A 149 29.29 -18.98 39.73
C ARG A 149 28.27 -18.14 38.98
N GLY A 150 27.70 -17.13 39.62
CA GLY A 150 26.73 -16.27 38.95
C GLY A 150 27.35 -15.50 37.79
N VAL A 151 26.49 -15.18 36.82
CA VAL A 151 26.82 -14.34 35.67
C VAL A 151 26.19 -12.98 35.86
N ASP A 152 26.77 -11.97 35.23
CA ASP A 152 26.28 -10.61 35.28
C ASP A 152 24.85 -10.50 34.72
N PRO A 153 23.83 -10.24 35.57
CA PRO A 153 22.46 -10.09 35.12
C PRO A 153 22.24 -8.89 34.22
N TRP A 154 23.10 -7.86 34.33
CA TRP A 154 23.02 -6.61 33.57
C TRP A 154 22.90 -6.87 32.08
N ARG A 155 23.71 -7.80 31.58
CA ARG A 155 23.75 -8.18 30.16
C ARG A 155 22.43 -8.71 29.63
N TYR A 156 21.57 -9.21 30.53
CA TYR A 156 20.28 -9.79 30.20
C TYR A 156 19.12 -8.89 30.59
N THR A 157 19.28 -8.01 31.59
CA THR A 157 18.24 -7.07 32.04
C THR A 157 18.30 -5.73 31.32
N HIS A 158 19.50 -5.23 30.99
CA HIS A 158 19.70 -3.93 30.35
C HIS A 158 19.03 -3.80 28.97
N PRO A 159 18.99 -4.83 28.10
CA PRO A 159 18.22 -4.76 26.85
C PRO A 159 16.70 -4.82 27.05
N VAL A 160 16.24 -5.28 28.22
CA VAL A 160 14.83 -5.53 28.56
C VAL A 160 14.20 -4.32 29.27
N GLU A 161 15.02 -3.37 29.74
CA GLU A 161 14.60 -2.19 30.47
C GLU A 161 14.41 -0.97 29.55
N ARG A 162 13.27 -0.28 29.65
CA ARG A 162 13.03 1.01 28.99
C ARG A 162 12.61 2.06 30.04
N ASN A 163 13.51 3.02 30.31
CA ASN A 163 13.36 4.26 31.10
C ASN A 163 12.07 4.39 31.96
N VAL A 164 12.11 3.92 33.21
CA VAL A 164 10.93 3.92 34.12
C VAL A 164 10.85 5.18 35.01
N CYS A 165 11.79 6.12 34.86
CA CYS A 165 11.72 7.41 35.56
C CYS A 165 10.71 8.42 34.96
N GLY A 166 9.75 8.01 34.10
CA GLY A 166 8.63 8.90 33.73
C GLY A 166 7.47 8.30 32.91
N ALA A 167 6.42 7.78 33.58
CA ALA A 167 4.97 8.07 33.36
C ALA A 167 4.07 7.03 34.08
N SER A 168 2.86 7.45 34.48
CA SER A 168 1.76 6.60 34.94
C SER A 168 0.88 6.19 33.76
N CYS A 169 0.76 4.90 33.43
CA CYS A 169 -0.13 4.41 32.38
C CYS A 169 -1.60 4.42 32.86
N THR A 170 -2.51 4.91 32.01
CA THR A 170 -3.98 4.82 32.17
C THR A 170 -4.47 4.11 30.91
N PRO A 171 -5.20 2.97 30.99
CA PRO A 171 -5.54 2.18 29.81
C PRO A 171 -6.25 3.02 28.75
N GLY A 172 -5.56 3.23 27.63
CA GLY A 172 -6.00 3.93 26.43
C GLY A 172 -5.99 3.01 25.21
N ALA A 173 -6.26 3.56 24.03
CA ALA A 173 -5.95 2.87 22.79
C ALA A 173 -4.44 2.95 22.55
N GLU A 174 -3.85 1.87 22.07
CA GLU A 174 -2.42 1.80 21.75
C GLU A 174 -1.99 2.89 20.75
N VAL A 175 -0.83 3.52 21.00
CA VAL A 175 -0.22 4.52 20.13
C VAL A 175 1.27 4.24 19.99
N CYS A 176 1.80 4.26 18.76
CA CYS A 176 3.22 4.02 18.50
C CYS A 176 4.11 5.12 19.08
N ASN A 177 4.50 4.96 20.33
CA ASN A 177 5.27 5.96 21.08
C ASN A 177 6.30 5.30 22.01
N GLY A 178 6.48 3.97 21.91
CA GLY A 178 7.39 3.22 22.75
C GLY A 178 6.85 2.93 24.15
N ARG A 179 5.55 3.19 24.39
CA ARG A 179 4.88 2.98 25.68
C ARG A 179 3.82 1.89 25.51
N ASP A 180 3.52 1.32 26.66
CA ASP A 180 2.39 0.43 26.90
C ASP A 180 1.23 1.37 27.26
N ASP A 181 0.35 1.69 26.30
CA ASP A 181 -0.70 2.72 26.47
C ASP A 181 -2.02 2.10 26.98
N ASP A 182 -2.26 0.83 26.71
CA ASP A 182 -3.40 0.03 27.16
C ASP A 182 -3.10 -0.75 28.46
N CYS A 183 -1.85 -0.74 28.89
CA CYS A 183 -1.32 -1.32 30.11
C CYS A 183 -1.38 -2.87 30.16
N ASP A 184 -1.31 -3.55 29.00
CA ASP A 184 -1.30 -5.02 28.90
C ASP A 184 0.09 -5.65 29.17
N GLY A 185 1.15 -4.82 29.18
CA GLY A 185 2.52 -5.22 29.48
C GLY A 185 3.40 -5.47 28.25
N ASN A 186 2.86 -5.32 27.05
CA ASN A 186 3.60 -5.13 25.80
C ASN A 186 3.64 -3.63 25.47
N SER A 187 4.48 -3.21 24.54
CA SER A 187 4.52 -1.81 24.11
C SER A 187 4.40 -1.78 22.60
N ASP A 188 3.46 -0.97 22.11
CA ASP A 188 3.16 -0.81 20.68
C ASP A 188 2.85 -2.15 19.94
N GLU A 189 2.12 -3.06 20.60
CA GLU A 189 1.63 -4.34 20.07
C GLU A 189 0.44 -4.18 19.09
N ASP A 190 -0.14 -5.30 18.64
CA ASP A 190 -1.27 -5.33 17.69
C ASP A 190 -1.04 -4.52 16.40
N ASP A 191 0.19 -4.61 15.88
CA ASP A 191 0.67 -3.89 14.70
C ASP A 191 0.62 -2.34 14.85
N VAL A 192 0.39 -1.76 16.04
CA VAL A 192 0.19 -0.30 16.20
C VAL A 192 1.35 0.54 15.69
N CYS A 193 2.59 0.10 15.85
CA CYS A 193 3.72 0.76 15.22
C CYS A 193 3.81 0.57 13.71
N ASP A 194 3.34 -0.56 13.19
CA ASP A 194 3.19 -0.74 11.76
C ASP A 194 2.05 0.12 11.21
N VAL A 195 0.97 0.30 11.98
CA VAL A 195 -0.14 1.19 11.67
C VAL A 195 0.30 2.65 11.70
N ALA A 196 1.03 3.09 12.71
CA ALA A 196 1.58 4.45 12.75
C ALA A 196 2.56 4.67 11.61
N LEU A 197 3.44 3.69 11.34
CA LEU A 197 4.35 3.72 10.19
C LEU A 197 3.60 3.84 8.85
N LEU A 198 2.45 3.16 8.70
CA LEU A 198 1.67 3.15 7.45
C LEU A 198 0.67 4.31 7.35
N GLN A 199 0.11 4.80 8.46
CA GLN A 199 -0.61 6.08 8.54
C GLN A 199 0.33 7.23 8.16
N GLU A 200 1.60 7.11 8.54
CA GLU A 200 2.67 8.01 8.15
C GLU A 200 3.25 7.71 6.75
N GLN A 201 2.80 6.65 6.09
CA GLN A 201 3.20 6.35 4.72
C GLN A 201 1.98 6.06 3.88
N PRO A 202 1.11 7.06 3.64
CA PRO A 202 -0.10 6.84 2.87
C PRO A 202 0.18 6.41 1.43
N HIS A 203 1.38 6.68 0.91
CA HIS A 203 1.84 6.13 -0.38
C HIS A 203 2.18 4.64 -0.36
N ALA A 204 2.15 3.98 0.81
CA ALA A 204 2.16 2.52 0.92
C ALA A 204 0.78 1.93 0.60
N TYR A 205 -0.29 2.73 0.72
CA TYR A 205 -1.56 2.44 0.07
C TYR A 205 -1.40 2.70 -1.42
N ALA A 206 -2.02 1.87 -2.26
CA ALA A 206 -2.01 2.19 -3.69
C ALA A 206 -2.84 3.45 -3.92
N PRO A 207 -2.37 4.36 -4.80
CA PRO A 207 -3.23 5.38 -5.35
C PRO A 207 -4.43 4.69 -6.04
N PRO A 208 -5.59 5.35 -6.08
CA PRO A 208 -6.69 4.85 -6.89
C PRO A 208 -6.27 4.87 -8.36
N SER A 209 -6.82 3.94 -9.14
CA SER A 209 -6.65 3.92 -10.60
C SER A 209 -7.29 5.14 -11.27
N SER A 210 -8.39 5.64 -10.69
CA SER A 210 -9.13 6.82 -11.11
C SER A 210 -9.92 7.36 -9.94
N THR A 211 -10.22 8.65 -10.00
CA THR A 211 -11.19 9.30 -9.12
C THR A 211 -12.30 10.01 -9.86
N ASP A 212 -12.40 9.85 -11.18
CA ASP A 212 -13.51 10.40 -11.98
C ASP A 212 -14.82 9.68 -11.64
N VAL A 213 -15.67 10.26 -10.79
CA VAL A 213 -16.92 9.63 -10.34
C VAL A 213 -18.10 9.98 -11.26
N ASN A 214 -17.96 10.98 -12.12
CA ASN A 214 -19.00 11.44 -13.02
C ASN A 214 -18.75 11.10 -14.50
N ALA A 215 -17.65 10.42 -14.82
CA ALA A 215 -17.19 10.06 -16.16
C ALA A 215 -17.12 11.29 -17.08
N ASP A 216 -16.59 12.41 -16.59
CA ASP A 216 -16.39 13.63 -17.38
C ASP A 216 -14.94 13.84 -17.85
N GLY A 217 -14.07 12.86 -17.60
CA GLY A 217 -12.67 12.87 -17.99
C GLY A 217 -11.78 13.64 -17.01
N ARG A 218 -12.34 14.20 -15.92
CA ARG A 218 -11.58 14.90 -14.89
C ARG A 218 -11.44 14.02 -13.67
N ALA A 219 -10.28 14.08 -13.05
CA ALA A 219 -10.10 13.54 -11.73
C ALA A 219 -10.88 14.39 -10.71
N ASP A 220 -11.67 13.73 -9.87
CA ASP A 220 -12.34 14.37 -8.76
C ASP A 220 -11.50 14.26 -7.48
N VAL A 221 -12.02 14.83 -6.38
CA VAL A 221 -11.46 14.56 -5.05
C VAL A 221 -12.51 13.95 -4.16
N CYS A 222 -12.17 12.81 -3.55
CA CYS A 222 -12.97 12.16 -2.54
C CYS A 222 -12.20 12.07 -1.24
N ALA A 223 -12.86 12.36 -0.12
CA ALA A 223 -12.23 12.32 1.17
C ALA A 223 -13.20 11.95 2.29
N ARG A 224 -12.69 11.25 3.30
CA ARG A 224 -13.45 10.89 4.48
C ARG A 224 -13.29 11.95 5.57
N GLY A 225 -14.39 12.61 5.91
CA GLY A 225 -14.49 13.44 7.11
C GLY A 225 -15.19 12.69 8.26
N ALA A 226 -15.35 13.37 9.40
CA ALA A 226 -16.03 12.82 10.58
C ALA A 226 -17.47 12.34 10.30
N SER A 227 -18.13 12.86 9.26
CA SER A 227 -19.53 12.56 8.90
C SER A 227 -19.72 11.52 7.79
N GLY A 228 -18.65 11.05 7.15
CA GLY A 228 -18.71 10.16 5.99
C GLY A 228 -17.71 10.52 4.90
N VAL A 229 -17.72 9.75 3.81
CA VAL A 229 -16.95 10.01 2.60
C VAL A 229 -17.75 10.93 1.69
N ARG A 230 -17.13 12.01 1.24
CA ARG A 230 -17.70 12.95 0.28
C ARG A 230 -16.80 13.06 -0.93
N CYS A 231 -17.40 13.30 -2.08
CA CYS A 231 -16.71 13.54 -3.33
C CYS A 231 -17.12 14.90 -3.88
N TRP A 232 -16.14 15.66 -4.37
CA TRP A 232 -16.33 16.95 -5.02
C TRP A 232 -15.91 16.79 -6.47
N THR A 233 -16.86 16.94 -7.39
CA THR A 233 -16.54 16.80 -8.80
C THR A 233 -15.85 18.06 -9.32
N ALA A 234 -14.82 17.86 -10.13
CA ALA A 234 -14.09 18.94 -10.77
C ALA A 234 -14.96 19.65 -11.82
N ARG A 235 -14.60 20.89 -12.14
CA ARG A 235 -15.17 21.69 -13.23
C ARG A 235 -14.19 22.79 -13.60
N ASP A 236 -14.45 23.47 -14.70
CA ASP A 236 -13.61 24.59 -15.15
C ASP A 236 -13.31 25.60 -14.04
N GLY A 237 -12.05 25.63 -13.61
CA GLY A 237 -11.53 26.55 -12.60
C GLY A 237 -12.10 26.37 -11.19
N GLY A 238 -12.67 25.21 -10.84
CA GLY A 238 -13.20 24.99 -9.50
C GLY A 238 -13.86 23.64 -9.28
N TRP A 239 -14.75 23.62 -8.28
CA TRP A 239 -15.38 22.39 -7.79
C TRP A 239 -16.89 22.56 -7.69
N ASN A 240 -17.62 21.46 -7.85
CA ASN A 240 -19.05 21.38 -7.56
C ASN A 240 -19.31 21.17 -6.06
N GLU A 241 -20.58 21.21 -5.66
CA GLU A 241 -20.96 20.88 -4.29
C GLU A 241 -20.68 19.41 -3.98
N ALA A 242 -20.21 19.13 -2.76
CA ALA A 242 -19.88 17.78 -2.34
C ALA A 242 -21.11 16.86 -2.35
N VAL A 243 -20.96 15.67 -2.94
CA VAL A 243 -21.94 14.58 -2.84
C VAL A 243 -21.50 13.61 -1.74
N LEU A 244 -22.44 13.13 -0.93
CA LEU A 244 -22.17 12.08 0.06
C LEU A 244 -22.04 10.73 -0.67
N ALA A 245 -20.83 10.20 -0.76
CA ALA A 245 -20.56 8.91 -1.38
C ALA A 245 -20.91 7.75 -0.46
N ALA A 246 -20.51 7.83 0.81
CA ALA A 246 -20.84 6.82 1.81
C ALA A 246 -20.98 7.41 3.23
N PRO A 247 -21.96 6.96 4.03
CA PRO A 247 -22.14 7.39 5.43
C PRO A 247 -21.12 6.75 6.40
N TRP A 248 -19.89 6.55 5.95
CA TRP A 248 -18.76 5.95 6.66
C TRP A 248 -18.11 6.93 7.64
N SER A 249 -18.87 7.28 8.67
CA SER A 249 -18.56 8.32 9.66
C SER A 249 -17.78 7.80 10.88
N ASP A 250 -17.22 8.70 11.69
CA ASP A 250 -16.60 8.35 12.98
C ASP A 250 -17.59 7.58 13.86
N ALA A 251 -18.84 8.05 13.91
CA ALA A 251 -19.91 7.45 14.70
C ALA A 251 -20.31 6.04 14.23
N ASN A 252 -20.00 5.69 12.98
CA ASN A 252 -20.30 4.39 12.37
C ASN A 252 -19.08 3.46 12.32
N GLY A 253 -18.06 3.71 13.15
CA GLY A 253 -16.88 2.84 13.27
C GLY A 253 -15.78 3.11 12.24
N TRP A 254 -15.97 4.06 11.33
CA TRP A 254 -14.95 4.40 10.33
C TRP A 254 -13.90 5.39 10.85
N GLY A 255 -13.99 5.82 12.11
CA GLY A 255 -12.89 6.50 12.79
C GLY A 255 -11.74 5.55 13.15
N ASP A 256 -11.93 4.25 12.98
CA ASP A 256 -10.94 3.19 13.15
C ASP A 256 -10.05 3.06 11.90
N VAL A 257 -8.74 3.05 12.11
CA VAL A 257 -7.74 2.91 11.05
C VAL A 257 -7.84 1.61 10.27
N THR A 258 -8.26 0.52 10.91
CA THR A 258 -8.47 -0.78 10.26
C THR A 258 -9.62 -0.74 9.23
N ASN A 259 -10.41 0.35 9.23
CA ASN A 259 -11.44 0.63 8.25
C ASN A 259 -11.03 1.75 7.30
N TYR A 260 -10.75 2.97 7.79
CA TYR A 260 -10.56 4.12 6.88
C TYR A 260 -9.30 4.00 6.01
N ALA A 261 -8.25 3.30 6.46
CA ALA A 261 -7.03 3.10 5.66
C ALA A 261 -7.24 2.16 4.46
N THR A 262 -8.41 1.52 4.38
CA THR A 262 -8.77 0.54 3.36
C THR A 262 -9.63 1.13 2.24
N ILE A 263 -10.02 2.40 2.35
CA ILE A 263 -10.81 3.08 1.33
C ILE A 263 -10.00 3.13 0.03
N ARG A 264 -10.58 2.63 -1.07
CA ARG A 264 -10.03 2.61 -2.42
C ARG A 264 -11.08 3.12 -3.39
N MET A 265 -10.60 3.64 -4.52
CA MET A 265 -11.45 3.99 -5.64
C MET A 265 -10.96 3.31 -6.91
N GLY A 266 -11.93 2.95 -7.75
CA GLY A 266 -11.72 2.11 -8.92
C GLY A 266 -13.03 1.75 -9.62
N ASP A 267 -13.01 1.52 -10.92
CA ASP A 267 -14.20 1.14 -11.69
C ASP A 267 -14.44 -0.36 -11.58
N VAL A 268 -15.24 -0.77 -10.59
CA VAL A 268 -15.46 -2.19 -10.31
C VAL A 268 -16.57 -2.77 -11.17
N ASN A 269 -17.30 -1.96 -11.93
CA ASN A 269 -18.44 -2.38 -12.74
C ASN A 269 -18.29 -2.14 -14.26
N ALA A 270 -17.16 -1.57 -14.68
CA ALA A 270 -16.82 -1.18 -16.05
C ALA A 270 -17.84 -0.19 -16.67
N ASP A 271 -18.31 0.79 -15.90
CA ASP A 271 -19.21 1.86 -16.38
C ASP A 271 -18.50 3.19 -16.67
N GLY A 272 -17.17 3.21 -16.53
CA GLY A 272 -16.32 4.38 -16.75
C GLY A 272 -16.21 5.30 -15.54
N ARG A 273 -16.89 5.01 -14.42
CA ARG A 273 -16.86 5.83 -13.21
C ARG A 273 -16.07 5.12 -12.11
N ALA A 274 -15.33 5.91 -11.34
CA ALA A 274 -14.64 5.42 -10.16
C ALA A 274 -15.65 5.14 -9.03
N ASP A 275 -15.76 3.88 -8.64
CA ASP A 275 -16.55 3.43 -7.49
C ASP A 275 -15.75 3.54 -6.20
N LEU A 276 -16.46 3.59 -5.06
CA LEU A 276 -15.84 3.68 -3.74
C LEU A 276 -15.98 2.35 -2.99
N CYS A 277 -14.86 1.67 -2.75
CA CYS A 277 -14.83 0.45 -1.94
C CYS A 277 -14.01 0.63 -0.66
N GLY A 278 -14.41 -0.06 0.40
CA GLY A 278 -13.71 -0.02 1.68
C GLY A 278 -14.05 -1.24 2.51
N ARG A 279 -13.06 -1.71 3.26
CA ARG A 279 -13.21 -2.83 4.18
C ARG A 279 -13.69 -2.32 5.54
N ALA A 280 -14.82 -2.84 5.99
CA ALA A 280 -15.38 -2.61 7.32
C ALA A 280 -15.12 -3.80 8.25
N ASN A 281 -15.52 -3.70 9.51
CA ASN A 281 -15.37 -4.78 10.50
C ASN A 281 -15.99 -6.10 10.03
N ASP A 282 -17.13 -6.06 9.34
CA ASP A 282 -17.92 -7.23 8.94
C ASP A 282 -17.58 -7.79 7.56
N ASP A 283 -17.27 -6.94 6.57
CA ASP A 283 -16.78 -7.35 5.24
C ASP A 283 -16.34 -6.12 4.41
N VAL A 284 -16.08 -6.32 3.11
CA VAL A 284 -15.89 -5.24 2.14
C VAL A 284 -17.24 -4.67 1.70
N TRP A 285 -17.32 -3.35 1.65
CA TRP A 285 -18.46 -2.59 1.19
C TRP A 285 -18.07 -1.71 0.02
N CYS A 286 -18.92 -1.65 -1.00
CA CYS A 286 -18.75 -0.71 -2.11
C CYS A 286 -19.99 0.14 -2.30
N ALA A 287 -19.77 1.42 -2.61
CA ALA A 287 -20.75 2.36 -3.10
C ALA A 287 -20.43 2.64 -4.57
N VAL A 288 -21.28 2.15 -5.45
CA VAL A 288 -21.14 2.31 -6.92
C VAL A 288 -21.55 3.72 -7.32
N ALA A 289 -20.72 4.40 -8.11
CA ALA A 289 -20.98 5.71 -8.67
C ALA A 289 -22.12 5.65 -9.71
N THR A 290 -22.78 6.78 -9.90
CA THR A 290 -23.93 6.93 -10.79
C THR A 290 -23.90 8.35 -11.35
N ALA A 291 -24.69 8.62 -12.40
CA ALA A 291 -24.76 9.96 -12.99
C ALA A 291 -25.11 11.08 -11.98
N ASP A 292 -25.85 10.77 -10.90
CA ASP A 292 -26.34 11.75 -9.93
C ASP A 292 -25.69 11.60 -8.52
N GLY A 293 -24.67 10.76 -8.37
CA GLY A 293 -24.02 10.50 -7.07
C GLY A 293 -23.67 9.03 -6.86
N PHE A 294 -24.01 8.46 -5.72
CA PHE A 294 -23.65 7.08 -5.37
C PHE A 294 -24.86 6.23 -4.96
N THR A 295 -24.78 4.94 -5.25
CA THR A 295 -25.67 3.94 -4.65
C THR A 295 -25.46 3.85 -3.13
N ALA A 296 -26.47 3.36 -2.41
CA ALA A 296 -26.26 3.03 -1.00
C ALA A 296 -25.21 1.91 -0.89
N PRO A 297 -24.20 2.04 0.00
CA PRO A 297 -23.16 1.02 0.11
C PRO A 297 -23.74 -0.37 0.34
N ALA A 298 -23.19 -1.36 -0.35
CA ALA A 298 -23.59 -2.77 -0.23
C ALA A 298 -22.36 -3.65 0.05
N VAL A 299 -22.60 -4.83 0.64
CA VAL A 299 -21.53 -5.80 0.92
C VAL A 299 -21.10 -6.50 -0.37
N TRP A 300 -19.83 -6.36 -0.72
CA TRP A 300 -19.16 -7.04 -1.83
C TRP A 300 -18.23 -8.11 -1.22
N ARG A 301 -18.78 -9.30 -0.94
CA ARG A 301 -18.05 -10.36 -0.21
C ARG A 301 -16.74 -10.67 -0.91
N PRO A 302 -15.66 -10.85 -0.14
CA PRO A 302 -15.23 -12.24 0.01
C PRO A 302 -15.00 -12.69 1.46
N ALA A 303 -15.58 -11.99 2.44
CA ALA A 303 -15.37 -12.19 3.88
C ALA A 303 -14.01 -11.68 4.38
N ILE A 304 -13.58 -10.51 3.90
CA ILE A 304 -12.39 -9.80 4.39
C ILE A 304 -12.81 -8.98 5.62
N SER A 305 -12.92 -9.67 6.76
CA SER A 305 -13.54 -9.16 8.00
C SER A 305 -12.64 -9.32 9.23
N ASP A 306 -12.98 -8.64 10.34
CA ASP A 306 -12.26 -8.75 11.63
C ASP A 306 -12.32 -10.19 12.13
N ALA A 307 -13.49 -10.82 12.00
CA ALA A 307 -13.71 -12.20 12.41
C ALA A 307 -12.80 -13.22 11.68
N ASN A 308 -12.25 -12.81 10.52
CA ASN A 308 -11.32 -13.60 9.71
C ASN A 308 -9.87 -13.07 9.82
N GLY A 309 -9.59 -12.17 10.77
CA GLY A 309 -8.25 -11.66 11.06
C GLY A 309 -7.76 -10.53 10.15
N TRP A 310 -8.63 -9.91 9.36
CA TRP A 310 -8.26 -8.83 8.43
C TRP A 310 -8.11 -7.45 9.10
N ASN A 311 -8.17 -7.38 10.43
CA ASN A 311 -7.90 -6.18 11.22
C ASN A 311 -6.40 -5.94 11.50
N GLN A 312 -5.51 -6.71 10.85
CA GLN A 312 -4.06 -6.65 11.03
C GLN A 312 -3.42 -5.83 9.91
N ALA A 313 -2.50 -4.93 10.25
CA ALA A 313 -1.92 -3.94 9.33
C ALA A 313 -1.31 -4.60 8.09
N ARG A 314 -0.58 -5.69 8.31
CA ARG A 314 0.08 -6.49 7.26
C ARG A 314 -0.87 -7.15 6.24
N PHE A 315 -2.18 -7.09 6.47
CA PHE A 315 -3.21 -7.55 5.54
C PHE A 315 -4.00 -6.37 4.99
N TYR A 316 -4.67 -5.56 5.83
CA TYR A 316 -5.60 -4.55 5.30
C TYR A 316 -4.90 -3.41 4.52
N THR A 317 -3.63 -3.14 4.82
CA THR A 317 -2.87 -2.10 4.07
C THR A 317 -2.48 -2.55 2.67
N THR A 318 -2.59 -3.85 2.39
CA THR A 318 -2.28 -4.45 1.08
C THR A 318 -3.47 -4.47 0.13
N LEU A 319 -4.66 -3.99 0.53
CA LEU A 319 -5.82 -3.92 -0.36
C LEU A 319 -5.53 -3.01 -1.57
N ARG A 320 -5.87 -3.50 -2.76
CA ARG A 320 -5.76 -2.85 -4.07
C ARG A 320 -7.02 -3.10 -4.89
N LEU A 321 -7.35 -2.18 -5.78
CA LEU A 321 -8.25 -2.40 -6.89
C LEU A 321 -7.41 -2.36 -8.17
N ALA A 322 -7.55 -3.37 -9.03
CA ALA A 322 -6.77 -3.51 -10.26
C ALA A 322 -7.43 -4.54 -11.18
N ASP A 323 -7.47 -4.28 -12.49
CA ASP A 323 -7.94 -5.28 -13.46
C ASP A 323 -6.83 -6.32 -13.70
N VAL A 324 -7.00 -7.53 -13.17
CA VAL A 324 -5.99 -8.61 -13.31
C VAL A 324 -6.40 -9.65 -14.35
N ASN A 325 -7.55 -9.47 -15.00
CA ASN A 325 -8.12 -10.45 -15.91
C ASN A 325 -8.41 -9.91 -17.33
N GLY A 326 -8.33 -8.59 -17.50
CA GLY A 326 -8.51 -7.87 -18.75
C GLY A 326 -9.98 -7.65 -19.12
N ASP A 327 -10.90 -7.68 -18.15
CA ASP A 327 -12.32 -7.42 -18.39
C ASP A 327 -12.75 -5.97 -18.13
N ARG A 328 -11.76 -5.09 -17.87
CA ARG A 328 -11.89 -3.67 -17.56
C ARG A 328 -12.64 -3.38 -16.26
N ARG A 329 -12.87 -4.39 -15.42
CA ARG A 329 -13.38 -4.23 -14.06
C ARG A 329 -12.21 -4.35 -13.11
N GLU A 330 -12.18 -3.47 -12.13
CA GLU A 330 -11.16 -3.58 -11.11
C GLU A 330 -11.50 -4.67 -10.10
N ASP A 331 -10.55 -5.59 -9.94
CA ASP A 331 -10.62 -6.71 -9.03
C ASP A 331 -10.04 -6.33 -7.68
N LEU A 332 -10.60 -6.90 -6.60
CA LEU A 332 -10.08 -6.68 -5.27
C LEU A 332 -8.88 -7.58 -5.02
N CYS A 333 -7.69 -7.02 -4.85
CA CYS A 333 -6.49 -7.78 -4.53
C CYS A 333 -5.97 -7.48 -3.14
N ALA A 334 -5.53 -8.50 -2.41
CA ALA A 334 -4.91 -8.33 -1.10
C ALA A 334 -4.07 -9.55 -0.70
N ARG A 335 -3.24 -9.34 0.33
CA ARG A 335 -2.45 -10.38 0.97
C ARG A 335 -3.06 -10.82 2.29
N ASP A 336 -3.08 -12.13 2.51
CA ASP A 336 -3.36 -12.76 3.81
C ASP A 336 -2.11 -13.47 4.39
N SER A 337 -2.29 -14.22 5.48
CA SER A 337 -1.18 -14.96 6.12
C SER A 337 -0.52 -16.02 5.23
N GLN A 338 -1.21 -16.52 4.20
CA GLN A 338 -0.75 -17.56 3.28
C GLN A 338 -0.15 -17.00 1.99
N GLY A 339 -0.59 -15.83 1.54
CA GLY A 339 -0.04 -15.17 0.36
C GLY A 339 -0.94 -14.10 -0.22
N PHE A 340 -0.62 -13.68 -1.44
CA PHE A 340 -1.40 -12.71 -2.21
C PHE A 340 -2.48 -13.41 -3.03
N GLY A 341 -3.62 -12.75 -3.23
CA GLY A 341 -4.66 -13.21 -4.13
C GLY A 341 -5.63 -12.09 -4.49
N CYS A 342 -6.40 -12.32 -5.55
CA CYS A 342 -7.38 -11.36 -6.07
C CYS A 342 -8.75 -12.01 -6.16
N TRP A 343 -9.81 -11.26 -5.87
CA TRP A 343 -11.18 -11.67 -6.01
C TRP A 343 -11.80 -10.91 -7.18
N LEU A 344 -12.16 -11.66 -8.23
CA LEU A 344 -12.59 -11.08 -9.49
C LEU A 344 -13.96 -10.41 -9.35
N SER A 345 -14.11 -9.20 -9.89
CA SER A 345 -15.39 -8.49 -9.93
C SER A 345 -16.31 -9.10 -11.00
N ASP A 346 -17.57 -9.33 -10.66
CA ASP A 346 -18.63 -9.64 -11.64
C ASP A 346 -19.46 -8.39 -12.03
N GLY A 347 -19.01 -7.21 -11.58
CA GLY A 347 -19.72 -5.92 -11.70
C GLY A 347 -20.75 -5.66 -10.61
N THR A 348 -20.99 -6.62 -9.71
CA THR A 348 -21.93 -6.46 -8.59
C THR A 348 -21.37 -6.92 -7.24
N ARG A 349 -20.29 -7.71 -7.26
CA ARG A 349 -19.57 -8.24 -6.10
C ARG A 349 -18.22 -8.78 -6.55
N PHE A 350 -17.33 -9.00 -5.60
CA PHE A 350 -16.16 -9.83 -5.80
C PHE A 350 -16.55 -11.32 -5.64
N ASP A 351 -16.19 -12.18 -6.57
CA ASP A 351 -16.65 -13.57 -6.62
C ASP A 351 -15.49 -14.57 -6.54
N ARG A 352 -14.98 -15.04 -7.68
CA ARG A 352 -13.93 -16.06 -7.74
C ARG A 352 -12.59 -15.49 -7.26
N ARG A 353 -11.95 -16.17 -6.29
CA ARG A 353 -10.57 -15.87 -5.91
C ARG A 353 -9.57 -16.56 -6.85
N ILE A 354 -8.64 -15.81 -7.42
CA ILE A 354 -7.44 -16.32 -8.07
C ILE A 354 -6.24 -16.19 -7.13
N ASP A 355 -5.38 -17.21 -7.12
CA ASP A 355 -4.20 -17.27 -6.25
C ASP A 355 -3.00 -16.57 -6.91
N GLY A 356 -2.31 -15.75 -6.12
CA GLY A 356 -1.05 -15.12 -6.51
C GLY A 356 0.16 -15.72 -5.80
N PRO A 357 1.25 -14.95 -5.70
CA PRO A 357 2.48 -15.43 -5.07
C PRO A 357 2.31 -15.81 -3.60
N ARG A 358 3.08 -16.83 -3.17
CA ARG A 358 3.12 -17.35 -1.79
C ARG A 358 3.92 -16.45 -0.84
N TRP A 359 3.57 -15.18 -0.80
CA TRP A 359 4.09 -14.17 0.10
C TRP A 359 3.56 -14.36 1.53
N SER A 360 3.80 -15.53 2.12
CA SER A 360 3.26 -15.93 3.43
C SER A 360 3.97 -15.29 4.61
N ASP A 361 3.27 -15.12 5.74
CA ASP A 361 3.86 -14.66 7.01
C ASP A 361 4.99 -15.60 7.45
N ALA A 362 4.81 -16.92 7.25
CA ALA A 362 5.82 -17.93 7.56
C ALA A 362 7.11 -17.78 6.74
N SER A 363 7.04 -17.11 5.60
CA SER A 363 8.19 -16.78 4.74
C SER A 363 8.72 -15.36 4.99
N GLY A 364 8.26 -14.69 6.05
CA GLY A 364 8.74 -13.38 6.49
C GLY A 364 7.99 -12.18 5.87
N TRP A 365 6.98 -12.42 5.03
CA TRP A 365 6.23 -11.34 4.36
C TRP A 365 5.28 -10.56 5.28
N GLY A 366 5.18 -10.94 6.55
CA GLY A 366 4.51 -10.14 7.57
C GLY A 366 5.28 -8.89 8.01
N ALA A 367 6.47 -8.60 7.43
CA ALA A 367 7.25 -7.41 7.76
C ALA A 367 6.89 -6.19 6.87
N PRO A 368 6.76 -4.96 7.42
CA PRO A 368 6.34 -3.76 6.69
C PRO A 368 7.14 -3.47 5.42
N ARG A 369 8.47 -3.66 5.49
CA ARG A 369 9.40 -3.48 4.37
C ARG A 369 9.18 -4.41 3.16
N PHE A 370 8.28 -5.39 3.28
CA PHE A 370 7.88 -6.29 2.20
C PHE A 370 6.42 -6.04 1.81
N TYR A 371 5.45 -6.23 2.73
CA TYR A 371 4.04 -6.05 2.36
C TYR A 371 3.68 -4.59 2.01
N GLY A 372 4.38 -3.60 2.59
CA GLY A 372 4.20 -2.17 2.26
C GLY A 372 4.67 -1.81 0.84
N THR A 373 5.37 -2.72 0.16
CA THR A 373 5.92 -2.52 -1.20
C THR A 373 5.07 -3.16 -2.30
N VAL A 374 3.95 -3.79 -1.97
CA VAL A 374 3.04 -4.39 -2.96
C VAL A 374 2.50 -3.27 -3.87
N ARG A 375 2.76 -3.38 -5.17
CA ARG A 375 2.27 -2.50 -6.25
C ARG A 375 1.65 -3.35 -7.36
N MET A 376 0.69 -2.75 -8.04
CA MET A 376 -0.04 -3.33 -9.16
C MET A 376 0.20 -2.45 -10.40
N GLY A 377 0.37 -3.06 -11.57
CA GLY A 377 0.64 -2.37 -12.84
C GLY A 377 1.04 -3.36 -13.92
N ASP A 378 0.79 -3.06 -15.19
CA ASP A 378 1.13 -3.96 -16.31
C ASP A 378 2.62 -3.90 -16.63
N VAL A 379 3.40 -4.93 -16.28
CA VAL A 379 4.85 -4.95 -16.52
C VAL A 379 5.19 -5.53 -17.89
N ASN A 380 4.23 -6.20 -18.53
CA ASN A 380 4.47 -7.04 -19.69
C ASN A 380 3.67 -6.62 -20.95
N GLY A 381 2.94 -5.51 -20.87
CA GLY A 381 2.22 -4.89 -21.98
C GLY A 381 1.05 -5.76 -22.46
N ASP A 382 0.46 -6.58 -21.60
CA ASP A 382 -0.72 -7.41 -21.93
C ASP A 382 -2.04 -6.81 -21.41
N ARG A 383 -1.99 -5.56 -20.94
CA ARG A 383 -3.08 -4.73 -20.42
C ARG A 383 -3.72 -5.32 -19.17
N ARG A 384 -3.00 -6.19 -18.48
CA ARG A 384 -3.42 -6.77 -17.21
C ARG A 384 -2.50 -6.28 -16.12
N SER A 385 -3.09 -6.02 -14.96
CA SER A 385 -2.33 -5.57 -13.83
C SER A 385 -1.55 -6.73 -13.21
N ASP A 386 -0.23 -6.67 -13.33
CA ASP A 386 0.69 -7.57 -12.66
C ASP A 386 0.91 -7.14 -11.21
N VAL A 387 1.51 -8.01 -10.39
CA VAL A 387 1.86 -7.67 -9.01
C VAL A 387 3.36 -7.69 -8.78
N CYS A 388 3.91 -6.58 -8.31
CA CYS A 388 5.30 -6.43 -7.92
C CYS A 388 5.44 -6.16 -6.43
N ALA A 389 6.46 -6.75 -5.81
CA ALA A 389 6.84 -6.42 -4.45
C ALA A 389 8.32 -6.67 -4.19
N ARG A 390 8.83 -6.06 -3.13
CA ARG A 390 10.19 -6.25 -2.66
C ARG A 390 10.28 -7.42 -1.69
N SER A 391 11.20 -8.33 -1.94
CA SER A 391 11.68 -9.34 -1.00
C SER A 391 13.02 -8.94 -0.38
N SER A 392 13.55 -9.74 0.55
CA SER A 392 14.91 -9.53 1.08
C SER A 392 16.00 -9.63 0.00
N ALA A 393 15.72 -10.32 -1.12
CA ALA A 393 16.65 -10.55 -2.22
C ALA A 393 16.54 -9.50 -3.35
N GLY A 394 15.53 -8.62 -3.32
CA GLY A 394 15.25 -7.66 -4.39
C GLY A 394 13.78 -7.67 -4.81
N ILE A 395 13.48 -6.94 -5.88
CA ILE A 395 12.14 -6.85 -6.45
C ILE A 395 11.79 -8.13 -7.20
N GLU A 396 10.55 -8.57 -7.07
CA GLU A 396 9.97 -9.62 -7.88
C GLU A 396 8.58 -9.23 -8.32
N CYS A 397 8.27 -9.53 -9.58
CA CYS A 397 6.97 -9.32 -10.18
C CYS A 397 6.39 -10.65 -10.61
N TRP A 398 5.07 -10.77 -10.55
CA TRP A 398 4.32 -11.94 -10.96
C TRP A 398 3.27 -11.52 -11.97
N LEU A 399 3.34 -12.10 -13.16
CA LEU A 399 2.53 -11.68 -14.30
C LEU A 399 1.15 -12.34 -14.24
N ALA A 400 0.10 -11.54 -14.40
CA ALA A 400 -1.28 -12.00 -14.43
C ALA A 400 -1.59 -12.64 -15.80
N ASP A 401 -2.26 -13.79 -15.79
CA ASP A 401 -2.75 -14.43 -17.03
C ASP A 401 -4.28 -14.48 -17.13
N GLY A 402 -4.96 -13.76 -16.22
CA GLY A 402 -6.41 -13.73 -16.02
C GLY A 402 -7.00 -14.91 -15.24
N GLU A 403 -6.23 -15.96 -15.01
CA GLU A 403 -6.61 -17.10 -14.17
C GLU A 403 -5.76 -17.21 -12.88
N GLY A 404 -4.64 -16.50 -12.83
CA GLY A 404 -3.74 -16.40 -11.69
C GLY A 404 -2.47 -15.64 -12.06
N PHE A 405 -1.41 -15.92 -11.30
CA PHE A 405 -0.10 -15.30 -11.52
C PHE A 405 1.01 -16.37 -11.67
N PRO A 406 1.08 -17.10 -12.81
CA PRO A 406 1.96 -18.26 -12.94
C PRO A 406 3.43 -17.90 -13.19
N THR A 407 3.69 -16.72 -13.77
CA THR A 407 5.01 -16.35 -14.29
C THR A 407 5.67 -15.36 -13.36
N ARG A 408 6.83 -15.73 -12.80
CA ARG A 408 7.65 -14.82 -11.99
C ARG A 408 8.74 -14.18 -12.82
N VAL A 409 8.80 -12.85 -12.82
CA VAL A 409 9.86 -12.03 -13.40
C VAL A 409 10.73 -11.46 -12.28
N ALA A 410 12.05 -11.53 -12.43
CA ALA A 410 12.97 -10.91 -11.50
C ALA A 410 13.12 -9.42 -11.82
N GLY A 411 12.87 -8.57 -10.83
CA GLY A 411 13.15 -7.14 -10.92
C GLY A 411 14.57 -6.80 -10.47
N PRO A 412 14.85 -5.52 -10.21
CA PRO A 412 16.16 -5.11 -9.73
C PRO A 412 16.52 -5.75 -8.38
N ALA A 413 17.81 -6.04 -8.21
CA ALA A 413 18.35 -6.76 -7.05
C ALA A 413 18.34 -5.99 -5.72
N TRP A 414 17.53 -4.93 -5.59
CA TRP A 414 17.40 -3.98 -4.48
C TRP A 414 17.12 -4.64 -3.11
N SER A 415 18.13 -5.34 -2.60
CA SER A 415 18.10 -6.31 -1.51
C SER A 415 18.41 -5.68 -0.16
N ASP A 416 18.09 -6.41 0.90
CA ASP A 416 18.42 -6.00 2.27
C ASP A 416 19.95 -5.87 2.44
N GLU A 417 20.72 -6.81 1.88
CA GLU A 417 22.19 -6.79 1.89
C GLU A 417 22.75 -5.53 1.23
N SER A 418 22.06 -5.02 0.19
CA SER A 418 22.43 -3.79 -0.50
C SER A 418 21.85 -2.52 0.16
N GLY A 419 21.26 -2.63 1.35
CA GLY A 419 20.76 -1.51 2.14
C GLY A 419 19.34 -1.05 1.81
N TRP A 420 18.66 -1.67 0.85
CA TRP A 420 17.29 -1.30 0.43
C TRP A 420 16.20 -1.67 1.45
N GLY A 421 16.57 -2.33 2.55
CA GLY A 421 15.66 -2.62 3.66
C GLY A 421 15.31 -1.39 4.51
N ALA A 422 15.96 -0.24 4.28
CA ALA A 422 15.67 1.00 5.01
C ALA A 422 14.43 1.71 4.44
N VAL A 423 13.62 2.27 5.34
CA VAL A 423 12.32 2.87 5.02
C VAL A 423 12.38 3.96 3.97
N GLN A 424 13.39 4.83 4.01
CA GLN A 424 13.61 5.91 3.06
C GLN A 424 13.93 5.45 1.62
N TYR A 425 14.06 4.13 1.38
CA TYR A 425 14.25 3.55 0.05
C TYR A 425 13.02 2.73 -0.36
N TRP A 426 12.64 1.71 0.41
CA TRP A 426 11.54 0.82 -0.02
C TRP A 426 10.18 1.51 -0.06
N SER A 427 9.94 2.53 0.77
CA SER A 427 8.68 3.30 0.76
C SER A 427 8.51 4.14 -0.52
N THR A 428 9.62 4.45 -1.19
CA THR A 428 9.63 5.24 -2.42
C THR A 428 9.36 4.41 -3.67
N LEU A 429 9.10 3.10 -3.54
CA LEU A 429 8.87 2.24 -4.70
C LEU A 429 7.59 2.64 -5.44
N ARG A 430 7.70 2.88 -6.74
CA ARG A 430 6.62 3.14 -7.69
C ARG A 430 6.69 2.14 -8.85
N LEU A 431 5.52 1.89 -9.42
CA LEU A 431 5.31 1.07 -10.60
C LEU A 431 4.49 1.95 -11.55
N ALA A 432 5.07 2.40 -12.64
CA ALA A 432 4.54 3.46 -13.51
C ALA A 432 5.24 3.40 -14.88
N ASP A 433 4.53 3.71 -15.97
CA ASP A 433 5.12 3.69 -17.31
C ASP A 433 5.85 5.01 -17.57
N VAL A 434 7.13 5.08 -17.22
CA VAL A 434 7.86 6.37 -17.19
C VAL A 434 8.56 6.69 -18.51
N ASN A 435 8.39 5.84 -19.53
CA ASN A 435 8.94 6.04 -20.86
C ASN A 435 7.89 5.96 -21.98
N GLY A 436 6.61 5.75 -21.64
CA GLY A 436 5.49 5.72 -22.56
C GLY A 436 5.50 4.49 -23.48
N ASP A 437 5.97 3.34 -22.99
CA ASP A 437 6.06 2.10 -23.78
C ASP A 437 4.93 1.09 -23.51
N GLY A 438 3.92 1.52 -22.74
CA GLY A 438 2.78 0.73 -22.30
C GLY A 438 3.11 -0.23 -21.16
N ARG A 439 4.32 -0.17 -20.58
CA ARG A 439 4.75 -1.08 -19.52
C ARG A 439 5.18 -0.31 -18.28
N ALA A 440 4.69 -0.77 -17.15
CA ALA A 440 5.02 -0.19 -15.86
C ALA A 440 6.45 -0.55 -15.43
N ASP A 441 7.25 0.50 -15.27
CA ASP A 441 8.63 0.48 -14.82
C ASP A 441 8.76 0.55 -13.30
N VAL A 442 9.88 0.05 -12.79
CA VAL A 442 10.13 0.06 -11.34
C VAL A 442 11.04 1.23 -10.97
N CYS A 443 10.47 2.24 -10.31
CA CYS A 443 11.18 3.42 -9.84
C CYS A 443 11.32 3.41 -8.32
N ALA A 444 12.51 3.75 -7.81
CA ALA A 444 12.71 3.98 -6.38
C ALA A 444 13.97 4.80 -6.11
N ARG A 445 14.00 5.39 -4.92
CA ARG A 445 15.12 6.17 -4.43
C ARG A 445 16.16 5.30 -3.75
N SER A 446 17.41 5.47 -4.14
CA SER A 446 18.59 4.89 -3.51
C SER A 446 19.26 5.86 -2.52
N SER A 447 20.39 5.49 -1.92
CA SER A 447 21.17 6.42 -1.10
C SER A 447 21.76 7.61 -1.87
N THR A 448 21.86 7.53 -3.20
CA THR A 448 22.56 8.51 -4.03
C THR A 448 21.66 9.25 -5.02
N ASP A 449 20.53 8.67 -5.40
CA ASP A 449 19.71 9.13 -6.52
C ASP A 449 18.29 8.55 -6.49
N LEU A 450 17.42 9.10 -7.32
CA LEU A 450 16.19 8.47 -7.79
C LEU A 450 16.47 7.81 -9.13
N ARG A 451 16.00 6.58 -9.33
CA ARG A 451 16.25 5.79 -10.53
C ARG A 451 15.03 4.94 -10.88
N CYS A 452 14.91 4.66 -12.16
CA CYS A 452 13.92 3.74 -12.71
C CYS A 452 14.63 2.60 -13.43
N VAL A 453 14.06 1.40 -13.36
CA VAL A 453 14.50 0.25 -14.13
C VAL A 453 13.39 -0.08 -15.10
N LEU A 454 13.69 0.11 -16.39
CA LEU A 454 12.70 0.02 -17.44
C LEU A 454 12.29 -1.44 -17.66
N ALA A 455 10.99 -1.66 -17.82
CA ALA A 455 10.40 -2.89 -18.28
C ALA A 455 10.78 -3.13 -19.76
N SER A 456 10.56 -4.36 -20.20
CA SER A 456 10.89 -4.83 -21.55
C SER A 456 10.16 -6.15 -21.78
N GLU A 457 10.11 -6.61 -23.03
CA GLU A 457 9.57 -7.93 -23.37
C GLU A 457 10.19 -9.10 -22.57
N SER A 458 11.40 -8.92 -22.02
CA SER A 458 12.14 -9.95 -21.27
C SER A 458 12.10 -9.76 -19.75
N GLY A 459 11.28 -8.83 -19.24
CA GLY A 459 11.27 -8.38 -17.86
C GLY A 459 11.99 -7.05 -17.71
N PHE A 460 12.83 -6.88 -16.68
CA PHE A 460 13.47 -5.58 -16.41
C PHE A 460 14.88 -5.47 -17.02
N GLY A 461 15.15 -4.33 -17.66
CA GLY A 461 16.36 -4.08 -18.44
C GLY A 461 17.19 -2.90 -17.93
N GLU A 462 17.15 -1.80 -18.68
CA GLU A 462 17.99 -0.63 -18.47
C GLU A 462 17.66 0.08 -17.15
N THR A 463 18.68 0.63 -16.48
CA THR A 463 18.49 1.50 -15.31
C THR A 463 18.80 2.93 -15.71
N VAL A 464 17.81 3.81 -15.62
CA VAL A 464 17.95 5.23 -15.89
C VAL A 464 17.93 6.03 -14.58
N ILE A 465 18.80 7.03 -14.48
CA ILE A 465 18.85 7.92 -13.31
C ILE A 465 17.92 9.10 -13.59
N VAL A 466 16.92 9.28 -12.72
CA VAL A 466 15.96 10.39 -12.79
C VAL A 466 16.62 11.66 -12.25
N ALA A 467 17.16 11.60 -11.04
CA ALA A 467 17.73 12.76 -10.36
C ALA A 467 18.69 12.39 -9.21
N PRO A 468 19.67 13.24 -8.86
CA PRO A 468 20.65 12.98 -7.81
C PRO A 468 20.08 13.23 -6.38
N LEU A 469 19.00 12.52 -6.03
CA LEU A 469 18.27 12.63 -4.76
C LEU A 469 19.00 11.94 -3.58
N SER A 470 20.23 12.35 -3.30
CA SER A 470 21.11 11.68 -2.33
C SER A 470 20.72 11.92 -0.86
N ASN A 471 21.07 10.98 0.04
CA ASN A 471 20.95 11.18 1.49
C ASN A 471 21.66 12.46 1.96
N GLY A 472 22.85 12.74 1.43
CA GLY A 472 23.65 13.91 1.80
C GLY A 472 23.01 15.24 1.36
N SER A 473 22.00 15.18 0.50
CA SER A 473 21.26 16.34 0.00
C SER A 473 19.89 16.51 0.66
N GLY A 474 19.64 15.87 1.82
CA GLY A 474 18.39 15.99 2.58
C GLY A 474 17.29 15.01 2.15
N TRP A 475 17.52 14.15 1.17
CA TRP A 475 16.51 13.18 0.71
C TRP A 475 16.36 11.96 1.62
N SER A 476 17.10 11.88 2.73
CA SER A 476 16.79 10.96 3.82
C SER A 476 15.67 11.47 4.73
N ASP A 477 15.23 12.72 4.57
CA ASP A 477 14.18 13.31 5.38
C ASP A 477 12.81 12.88 4.86
N ARG A 478 11.92 12.45 5.78
CA ARG A 478 10.58 11.93 5.44
C ARG A 478 9.73 12.92 4.67
N ALA A 479 9.80 14.21 5.02
CA ALA A 479 9.10 15.29 4.33
C ALA A 479 9.53 15.47 2.86
N ASN A 480 10.59 14.78 2.43
CA ASN A 480 11.05 14.74 1.04
C ASN A 480 10.77 13.36 0.42
N TYR A 481 11.32 12.26 0.95
CA TYR A 481 11.21 10.96 0.28
C TYR A 481 9.77 10.41 0.24
N ALA A 482 8.91 10.78 1.19
CA ALA A 482 7.51 10.31 1.21
C ALA A 482 6.63 10.93 0.10
N THR A 483 7.17 11.91 -0.63
CA THR A 483 6.41 12.77 -1.55
C THR A 483 6.54 12.37 -3.02
N LEU A 484 7.29 11.31 -3.34
CA LEU A 484 7.40 10.84 -4.72
C LEU A 484 6.03 10.41 -5.26
N ARG A 485 5.59 11.00 -6.36
CA ARG A 485 4.35 10.73 -7.10
C ARG A 485 4.66 10.52 -8.58
N VAL A 486 3.73 9.89 -9.27
CA VAL A 486 3.76 9.58 -10.70
C VAL A 486 2.47 10.11 -11.33
N GLY A 487 2.55 10.58 -12.57
CA GLY A 487 1.43 11.09 -13.38
C GLY A 487 1.96 11.91 -14.56
N ASP A 488 1.21 11.97 -15.65
CA ASP A 488 1.62 12.61 -16.90
C ASP A 488 1.39 14.13 -16.85
N VAL A 489 2.40 14.89 -16.43
CA VAL A 489 2.26 16.35 -16.27
C VAL A 489 2.49 17.10 -17.59
N ASN A 490 2.99 16.46 -18.64
CA ASN A 490 3.31 17.09 -19.92
C ASN A 490 2.46 16.62 -21.12
N GLY A 491 1.61 15.62 -20.91
CA GLY A 491 0.67 15.09 -21.88
C GLY A 491 1.35 14.30 -22.99
N ASP A 492 2.47 13.65 -22.70
CA ASP A 492 3.24 12.85 -23.66
C ASP A 492 2.96 11.34 -23.56
N GLY A 493 2.06 10.92 -22.66
CA GLY A 493 1.69 9.53 -22.44
C GLY A 493 2.62 8.77 -21.50
N ALA A 494 3.74 9.38 -21.08
CA ALA A 494 4.61 8.82 -20.05
C ALA A 494 4.27 9.38 -18.66
N ASP A 495 4.32 8.53 -17.65
CA ASP A 495 4.22 8.93 -16.25
C ASP A 495 5.47 9.72 -15.82
N ASP A 496 5.29 10.99 -15.48
CA ASP A 496 6.35 11.83 -14.95
C ASP A 496 6.51 11.62 -13.43
N LEU A 497 7.73 11.85 -12.92
CA LEU A 497 7.98 11.75 -11.48
C LEU A 497 8.00 13.13 -10.83
N CYS A 498 7.16 13.37 -9.82
CA CYS A 498 7.20 14.59 -9.02
C CYS A 498 7.54 14.28 -7.55
N ALA A 499 8.38 15.09 -6.93
CA ALA A 499 8.66 15.02 -5.50
C ALA A 499 8.97 16.39 -4.90
N ARG A 500 8.57 16.58 -3.65
CA ARG A 500 8.87 17.77 -2.85
C ARG A 500 10.28 17.68 -2.25
N ALA A 501 11.05 18.74 -2.44
CA ALA A 501 12.25 19.04 -1.68
C ALA A 501 11.98 20.18 -0.66
N ASN A 502 12.97 20.52 0.17
CA ASN A 502 12.81 21.56 1.19
C ASN A 502 12.37 22.92 0.61
N ALA A 503 12.82 23.27 -0.60
CA ALA A 503 12.61 24.58 -1.20
C ALA A 503 11.41 24.66 -2.16
N GLN A 504 10.96 23.54 -2.73
CA GLN A 504 9.87 23.48 -3.71
C GLN A 504 9.62 22.03 -4.14
N VAL A 505 8.57 21.82 -4.92
CA VAL A 505 8.38 20.61 -5.72
C VAL A 505 9.31 20.62 -6.95
N HIS A 506 9.75 19.44 -7.35
CA HIS A 506 10.44 19.16 -8.59
C HIS A 506 9.69 18.05 -9.34
N CYS A 507 9.56 18.20 -10.65
CA CYS A 507 9.03 17.17 -11.53
C CYS A 507 10.09 16.80 -12.56
N TRP A 508 10.08 15.56 -13.04
CA TRP A 508 11.05 15.03 -13.99
C TRP A 508 10.29 14.31 -15.09
N THR A 509 10.38 14.86 -16.30
CA THR A 509 9.69 14.34 -17.48
C THR A 509 10.63 13.54 -18.37
N TRP A 510 10.11 12.53 -19.06
CA TRP A 510 10.87 11.78 -20.05
C TRP A 510 11.02 12.61 -21.35
N ASP A 511 12.16 12.48 -22.04
CA ASP A 511 12.40 13.16 -23.32
C ASP A 511 12.75 12.20 -24.47
N GLY A 512 12.57 10.89 -24.24
CA GLY A 512 12.96 9.81 -25.15
C GLY A 512 14.34 9.20 -24.85
N ASP A 513 15.26 9.97 -24.25
CA ASP A 513 16.62 9.51 -23.90
C ASP A 513 16.86 9.49 -22.38
N GLY A 514 16.17 10.34 -21.61
CA GLY A 514 16.32 10.45 -20.17
C GLY A 514 15.32 11.41 -19.54
N PHE A 515 15.59 11.77 -18.27
CA PHE A 515 14.72 12.64 -17.50
C PHE A 515 15.19 14.10 -17.49
N VAL A 516 14.27 15.02 -17.74
CA VAL A 516 14.47 16.48 -17.69
C VAL A 516 13.73 17.05 -16.47
N GLY A 517 14.46 17.78 -15.62
CA GLY A 517 13.90 18.33 -14.39
C GLY A 517 13.27 19.71 -14.55
N HIS A 518 12.04 19.86 -14.07
CA HIS A 518 11.25 21.09 -14.05
C HIS A 518 10.95 21.57 -12.64
N ALA A 519 10.67 22.86 -12.51
CA ALA A 519 10.31 23.46 -11.23
C ALA A 519 8.80 23.36 -11.00
N GLY A 520 8.41 22.70 -9.91
CA GLY A 520 7.03 22.67 -9.44
C GLY A 520 6.69 23.83 -8.49
N PRO A 521 5.52 23.77 -7.85
CA PRO A 521 5.09 24.74 -6.84
C PRO A 521 6.10 25.00 -5.72
N ALA A 522 6.12 26.25 -5.23
CA ALA A 522 6.92 26.68 -4.08
C ALA A 522 6.31 26.22 -2.74
N TRP A 523 6.11 24.90 -2.59
CA TRP A 523 5.60 24.26 -1.39
C TRP A 523 6.75 23.97 -0.40
N ASP A 524 7.36 25.05 0.08
CA ASP A 524 8.60 25.01 0.84
C ASP A 524 8.42 24.90 2.37
N GLU A 525 9.51 24.60 3.08
CA GLU A 525 9.52 24.49 4.55
C GLU A 525 9.20 25.79 5.27
N ALA A 526 9.57 26.95 4.72
CA ALA A 526 9.30 28.25 5.33
C ALA A 526 7.80 28.56 5.37
N ASN A 527 7.04 27.99 4.43
CA ASN A 527 5.59 28.04 4.34
C ASN A 527 4.90 26.84 5.03
N GLY A 528 5.65 26.03 5.79
CA GLY A 528 5.10 24.98 6.65
C GLY A 528 4.89 23.63 5.97
N TRP A 529 5.29 23.45 4.71
CA TRP A 529 5.09 22.21 3.96
C TRP A 529 5.95 21.02 4.42
N SER A 530 6.74 21.17 5.49
CA SER A 530 7.35 20.05 6.20
C SER A 530 6.43 19.35 7.20
N ALA A 531 5.16 19.77 7.32
CA ALA A 531 4.17 19.06 8.13
C ALA A 531 3.49 17.93 7.33
N ALA A 532 3.39 16.74 7.93
CA ALA A 532 2.87 15.51 7.30
C ALA A 532 1.51 15.72 6.63
N HIS A 533 0.58 16.38 7.31
CA HIS A 533 -0.76 16.64 6.78
C HIS A 533 -0.78 17.48 5.49
N TYR A 534 0.32 18.18 5.13
CA TYR A 534 0.48 18.81 3.82
C TYR A 534 1.19 17.86 2.84
N TYR A 535 2.45 17.49 3.10
CA TYR A 535 3.27 16.83 2.09
C TYR A 535 2.85 15.39 1.79
N ASP A 536 2.22 14.68 2.74
CA ASP A 536 1.74 13.33 2.50
C ASP A 536 0.49 13.30 1.60
N THR A 537 -0.19 14.45 1.43
CA THR A 537 -1.41 14.60 0.60
C THR A 537 -1.14 15.00 -0.84
N ILE A 538 0.13 15.22 -1.22
CA ILE A 538 0.52 15.56 -2.59
C ILE A 538 0.06 14.43 -3.52
N GLN A 539 -0.65 14.76 -4.59
CA GLN A 539 -1.19 13.85 -5.60
C GLN A 539 -1.09 14.51 -6.98
N LEU A 540 -1.05 13.69 -8.03
CA LEU A 540 -1.08 14.11 -9.44
C LEU A 540 -2.39 13.61 -10.04
N ALA A 541 -3.12 14.51 -10.70
CA ALA A 541 -4.46 14.25 -11.21
C ALA A 541 -4.91 15.37 -12.16
N ASP A 542 -5.40 15.04 -13.36
CA ASP A 542 -6.01 16.03 -14.25
C ASP A 542 -7.38 16.51 -13.72
N VAL A 543 -7.39 17.55 -12.88
CA VAL A 543 -8.62 18.19 -12.39
C VAL A 543 -9.09 19.29 -13.35
N SER A 544 -8.18 19.80 -14.18
CA SER A 544 -8.42 20.89 -15.13
C SER A 544 -9.07 20.43 -16.44
N GLY A 545 -9.08 19.12 -16.70
CA GLY A 545 -9.66 18.47 -17.87
C GLY A 545 -8.90 18.76 -19.17
N ASP A 546 -7.62 19.12 -19.08
CA ASP A 546 -6.79 19.45 -20.25
C ASP A 546 -5.88 18.30 -20.71
N GLY A 547 -6.00 17.13 -20.06
CA GLY A 547 -5.20 15.95 -20.35
C GLY A 547 -3.81 16.00 -19.70
N LEU A 548 -3.51 17.01 -18.87
CA LEU A 548 -2.28 17.08 -18.09
C LEU A 548 -2.59 16.85 -16.61
N ASP A 549 -1.78 16.03 -15.95
CA ASP A 549 -1.92 15.84 -14.53
C ASP A 549 -1.50 17.08 -13.75
N ASP A 550 -2.46 17.62 -13.01
CA ASP A 550 -2.26 18.75 -12.13
C ASP A 550 -1.66 18.29 -10.81
N ILE A 551 -0.91 19.18 -10.15
CA ILE A 551 -0.40 18.89 -8.82
C ILE A 551 -1.33 19.41 -7.74
N CYS A 552 -1.87 18.48 -6.95
CA CYS A 552 -2.81 18.77 -5.89
C CYS A 552 -2.26 18.39 -4.52
N ALA A 553 -2.68 19.13 -3.49
CA ALA A 553 -2.42 18.79 -2.10
C ALA A 553 -3.37 19.51 -1.16
N ARG A 554 -3.49 19.01 0.07
CA ARG A 554 -4.12 19.76 1.15
C ARG A 554 -3.18 20.89 1.59
N ALA A 555 -3.71 22.09 1.74
CA ALA A 555 -3.06 23.26 2.31
C ALA A 555 -3.83 23.75 3.56
N ALA A 556 -3.37 24.84 4.18
CA ALA A 556 -4.02 25.37 5.39
C ALA A 556 -5.47 25.80 5.14
N VAL A 557 -5.74 26.31 3.93
CA VAL A 557 -7.04 26.84 3.49
C VAL A 557 -7.99 25.75 2.99
N GLY A 558 -7.47 24.57 2.63
CA GLY A 558 -8.26 23.50 2.05
C GLY A 558 -7.47 22.70 1.02
N TRP A 559 -8.16 21.89 0.22
CA TRP A 559 -7.60 21.24 -0.96
C TRP A 559 -7.31 22.27 -2.05
N ILE A 560 -6.08 22.21 -2.58
CA ILE A 560 -5.58 23.07 -3.65
C ILE A 560 -5.00 22.22 -4.77
N CYS A 561 -5.20 22.65 -6.01
CA CYS A 561 -4.56 22.10 -7.20
C CYS A 561 -3.92 23.24 -7.99
N GLN A 562 -2.74 23.03 -8.55
CA GLN A 562 -2.15 23.94 -9.50
C GLN A 562 -2.08 23.25 -10.86
N PRO A 563 -2.83 23.76 -11.85
CA PRO A 563 -2.89 23.09 -13.13
C PRO A 563 -1.54 22.99 -13.82
N SER A 564 -1.24 21.89 -14.48
CA SER A 564 -0.01 21.78 -15.25
C SER A 564 -0.08 22.62 -16.53
N ALA A 565 1.09 22.97 -17.05
CA ALA A 565 1.28 23.55 -18.38
C ALA A 565 2.44 22.84 -19.11
N GLY A 566 2.74 21.60 -18.69
CA GLY A 566 3.85 20.78 -19.17
C GLY A 566 5.15 20.98 -18.41
N ASP A 567 5.72 22.18 -18.47
CA ASP A 567 7.01 22.50 -17.83
C ASP A 567 6.88 23.40 -16.58
N SER A 568 5.65 23.79 -16.26
CA SER A 568 5.32 24.74 -15.22
C SER A 568 3.91 24.55 -14.70
N PHE A 569 3.56 25.23 -13.61
CA PHE A 569 2.25 25.11 -12.97
C PHE A 569 1.55 26.46 -12.83
N GLY A 570 0.26 26.46 -13.13
CA GLY A 570 -0.62 27.61 -13.19
C GLY A 570 -1.11 28.12 -11.84
N ALA A 571 -2.18 28.92 -11.89
CA ALA A 571 -2.80 29.50 -10.71
C ALA A 571 -3.53 28.43 -9.88
N VAL A 572 -3.57 28.63 -8.56
CA VAL A 572 -4.25 27.70 -7.64
C VAL A 572 -5.76 27.65 -7.91
N ILE A 573 -6.29 26.45 -8.09
CA ILE A 573 -7.71 26.08 -7.97
C ILE A 573 -7.94 25.62 -6.53
N GLU A 574 -8.82 26.28 -5.80
CA GLU A 574 -9.09 26.01 -4.38
C GLU A 574 -10.51 25.49 -4.17
N LEU A 575 -10.66 24.43 -3.36
CA LEU A 575 -11.96 23.91 -2.92
C LEU A 575 -12.46 24.58 -1.63
N GLY A 576 -11.56 25.05 -0.76
CA GLY A 576 -11.88 25.71 0.51
C GLY A 576 -12.45 24.80 1.60
N ASP A 577 -12.67 23.52 1.30
CA ASP A 577 -12.90 22.43 2.26
C ASP A 577 -11.59 21.65 2.48
N MET A 578 -11.54 20.80 3.50
CA MET A 578 -10.34 20.06 3.94
C MET A 578 -9.23 20.93 4.58
N GLY A 579 -9.57 22.10 5.12
CA GLY A 579 -8.64 23.05 5.73
C GLY A 579 -8.37 22.81 7.22
N ASN A 580 -7.39 23.56 7.78
CA ASN A 580 -7.00 23.46 9.19
C ASN A 580 -8.13 23.78 10.16
N GLU A 581 -8.87 24.85 9.87
CA GLU A 581 -9.97 25.32 10.73
C GLU A 581 -11.13 24.32 10.78
N GLN A 582 -11.22 23.43 9.79
CA GLN A 582 -12.22 22.37 9.68
C GLN A 582 -11.77 21.05 10.33
N GLY A 583 -10.56 21.01 10.92
CA GLY A 583 -10.06 19.85 11.68
C GLY A 583 -9.30 18.82 10.86
N TRP A 584 -8.96 19.11 9.61
CA TRP A 584 -8.26 18.19 8.69
C TRP A 584 -6.75 18.07 8.94
N THR A 585 -6.26 18.47 10.11
CA THR A 585 -4.91 18.17 10.58
C THR A 585 -4.81 16.78 11.22
N ASP A 586 -5.95 16.15 11.51
CA ASP A 586 -6.05 14.79 12.05
C ASP A 586 -5.78 13.75 10.94
N ALA A 587 -4.87 12.80 11.22
CA ALA A 587 -4.49 11.72 10.29
C ALA A 587 -5.66 10.86 9.84
N ARG A 588 -6.73 10.76 10.65
CA ARG A 588 -7.94 10.01 10.29
C ARG A 588 -8.71 10.61 9.11
N TYR A 589 -8.39 11.84 8.71
CA TYR A 589 -9.05 12.52 7.59
C TYR A 589 -8.08 12.77 6.44
N TRP A 590 -6.92 13.40 6.68
CA TRP A 590 -6.04 13.78 5.56
C TRP A 590 -5.41 12.56 4.85
N THR A 591 -5.26 11.42 5.53
CA THR A 591 -4.77 10.17 4.91
C THR A 591 -5.78 9.51 3.97
N THR A 592 -7.02 10.01 3.93
CA THR A 592 -8.13 9.45 3.14
C THR A 592 -8.49 10.29 1.92
N ILE A 593 -7.74 11.37 1.65
CA ILE A 593 -7.95 12.20 0.48
C ILE A 593 -7.42 11.44 -0.73
N LEU A 594 -8.29 11.21 -1.71
CA LEU A 594 -8.02 10.48 -2.94
C LEU A 594 -8.35 11.40 -4.13
N SER A 595 -7.38 11.59 -5.01
CA SER A 595 -7.48 12.27 -6.30
C SER A 595 -6.38 11.74 -7.20
N SER A 596 -6.78 11.13 -8.31
CA SER A 596 -5.90 10.55 -9.32
C SER A 596 -6.64 10.53 -10.65
N SER A 597 -5.90 10.76 -11.72
CA SER A 597 -6.28 10.41 -13.08
C SER A 597 -6.05 8.91 -13.32
N ARG A 598 -6.67 8.38 -14.37
CA ARG A 598 -6.13 7.20 -15.05
C ARG A 598 -4.93 7.68 -15.85
N THR A 599 -3.80 7.03 -15.64
CA THR A 599 -2.57 7.22 -16.44
C THR A 599 -2.78 6.86 -17.90
N CYS A 600 -3.84 6.10 -18.19
CA CYS A 600 -4.26 5.83 -19.55
C CYS A 600 -5.79 5.88 -19.67
N ARG A 601 -6.30 6.79 -20.50
CA ARG A 601 -7.73 6.92 -20.81
C ARG A 601 -8.03 6.03 -22.00
N ALA A 602 -8.83 4.97 -21.84
CA ALA A 602 -9.30 4.23 -23.01
C ALA A 602 -10.46 5.01 -23.67
N GLU A 603 -10.13 6.05 -24.44
CA GLU A 603 -11.05 6.75 -25.34
C GLU A 603 -11.08 6.06 -26.72
N MET A 604 -11.65 6.69 -27.73
CA MET A 604 -11.61 6.20 -29.11
C MET A 604 -10.51 6.96 -29.81
N GLU A 605 -9.63 6.24 -30.50
CA GLU A 605 -8.46 6.79 -31.16
C GLU A 605 -8.79 8.01 -32.03
N ALA A 606 -8.03 9.10 -31.81
CA ALA A 606 -8.09 10.31 -32.61
C ALA A 606 -6.69 10.66 -33.09
N CYS A 607 -6.53 10.91 -34.39
CA CYS A 607 -5.24 11.12 -35.06
C CYS A 607 -4.49 12.37 -34.55
N ASN A 608 -3.83 12.22 -33.41
CA ASN A 608 -3.27 13.32 -32.63
C ASN A 608 -1.85 13.01 -32.13
N GLY A 609 -1.34 11.79 -32.42
CA GLY A 609 -0.03 11.32 -32.02
C GLY A 609 0.02 10.76 -30.60
N ARG A 610 -1.14 10.36 -30.04
CA ARG A 610 -1.27 9.76 -28.71
C ARG A 610 -1.98 8.42 -28.84
N ASP A 611 -1.70 7.56 -27.87
CA ASP A 611 -2.43 6.30 -27.64
C ASP A 611 -3.67 6.67 -26.81
N ASP A 612 -4.74 7.06 -27.51
CA ASP A 612 -5.97 7.57 -26.91
C ASP A 612 -6.87 6.44 -26.39
N ASP A 613 -6.67 5.17 -26.78
CA ASP A 613 -7.44 4.01 -26.30
C ASP A 613 -6.64 3.03 -25.41
N CYS A 614 -5.37 3.37 -25.15
CA CYS A 614 -4.49 2.75 -24.17
C CYS A 614 -4.10 1.32 -24.48
N ASP A 615 -3.81 1.14 -25.75
CA ASP A 615 -3.59 -0.11 -26.42
C ASP A 615 -2.08 -0.35 -26.60
N GLY A 616 -1.27 0.71 -26.60
CA GLY A 616 0.17 0.69 -26.83
C GLY A 616 0.54 0.77 -28.31
N GLU A 617 -0.46 0.89 -29.19
CA GLU A 617 -0.28 1.44 -30.53
C GLU A 617 -0.69 2.95 -30.48
N VAL A 618 -0.31 3.74 -31.48
CA VAL A 618 -0.63 5.19 -31.50
C VAL A 618 -1.43 5.45 -32.75
N ASP A 619 -2.58 6.13 -32.60
CA ASP A 619 -3.47 6.52 -33.67
C ASP A 619 -3.93 5.32 -34.55
N GLU A 620 -4.15 4.15 -33.97
CA GLU A 620 -4.66 2.95 -34.65
C GLU A 620 -6.18 2.82 -34.56
N HIS A 621 -6.80 1.98 -35.38
CA HIS A 621 -8.22 1.61 -35.20
C HIS A 621 -9.21 2.79 -35.11
N ALA A 622 -8.81 3.97 -35.62
CA ALA A 622 -9.65 5.14 -35.73
C ALA A 622 -10.84 4.89 -36.69
N VAL A 623 -11.86 5.73 -36.62
CA VAL A 623 -13.17 5.45 -37.23
C VAL A 623 -13.17 5.57 -38.75
N ASP A 624 -14.17 4.97 -39.41
CA ASP A 624 -14.39 5.19 -40.85
C ASP A 624 -14.49 6.71 -41.14
N GLU A 625 -13.79 7.17 -42.18
CA GLU A 625 -13.68 8.56 -42.63
C GLU A 625 -15.02 9.31 -42.71
N ILE A 626 -15.05 10.54 -42.17
CA ILE A 626 -16.21 11.44 -42.20
C ILE A 626 -15.78 12.75 -42.87
N CYS A 627 -16.47 13.14 -43.95
CA CYS A 627 -16.17 14.35 -44.73
C CYS A 627 -16.22 15.65 -43.92
N ASN A 628 -15.15 15.96 -43.21
CA ASN A 628 -15.08 16.99 -42.19
C ASN A 628 -13.76 17.79 -42.26
N GLY A 629 -12.82 17.37 -43.10
CA GLY A 629 -11.53 18.03 -43.32
C GLY A 629 -10.45 17.60 -42.33
N VAL A 630 -10.62 16.42 -41.72
CA VAL A 630 -9.71 15.78 -40.77
C VAL A 630 -9.44 14.36 -41.28
N ASP A 631 -8.23 13.87 -41.04
CA ASP A 631 -7.84 12.47 -41.21
C ASP A 631 -8.42 11.75 -39.98
N ASP A 632 -9.53 11.03 -40.17
CA ASP A 632 -10.30 10.38 -39.10
C ASP A 632 -9.88 8.90 -38.92
N ASP A 633 -9.20 8.28 -39.90
CA ASP A 633 -8.73 6.89 -39.85
C ASP A 633 -7.19 6.74 -39.71
N CYS A 634 -6.49 7.87 -39.69
CA CYS A 634 -5.06 8.02 -39.42
C CYS A 634 -4.12 7.39 -40.45
N ASP A 635 -4.58 7.23 -41.70
CA ASP A 635 -3.74 6.68 -42.78
C ASP A 635 -2.80 7.72 -43.43
N GLY A 636 -3.03 9.01 -43.14
CA GLY A 636 -2.25 10.14 -43.61
C GLY A 636 -2.79 10.83 -44.86
N GLU A 637 -3.94 10.40 -45.39
CA GLU A 637 -4.76 11.16 -46.33
C GLU A 637 -5.91 11.89 -45.56
N VAL A 638 -6.74 12.69 -46.23
CA VAL A 638 -7.83 13.44 -45.55
C VAL A 638 -9.10 13.28 -46.38
N ASP A 639 -10.17 12.83 -45.73
CA ASP A 639 -11.50 12.63 -46.32
C ASP A 639 -11.49 11.65 -47.52
N GLU A 640 -10.75 10.54 -47.45
CA GLU A 640 -10.72 9.48 -48.46
C GLU A 640 -11.61 8.29 -48.10
N SER A 641 -12.01 7.50 -49.10
CA SER A 641 -12.67 6.21 -48.87
C SER A 641 -13.94 6.26 -47.99
N ALA A 642 -14.55 7.43 -47.83
CA ALA A 642 -15.79 7.62 -47.10
C ALA A 642 -16.94 6.81 -47.73
N SER A 643 -17.98 6.57 -46.95
CA SER A 643 -19.04 5.59 -47.26
C SER A 643 -19.82 5.91 -48.55
N ASP A 644 -20.39 4.88 -49.19
CA ASP A 644 -21.30 5.07 -50.33
C ASP A 644 -22.43 6.07 -49.96
N GLU A 645 -22.69 7.04 -50.86
CA GLU A 645 -23.73 8.07 -50.74
C GLU A 645 -25.07 7.56 -50.18
N VAL A 646 -25.71 8.37 -49.33
CA VAL A 646 -27.06 8.15 -48.78
C VAL A 646 -27.88 9.43 -48.83
N CYS A 647 -29.09 9.39 -49.43
CA CYS A 647 -30.02 10.53 -49.56
C CYS A 647 -30.40 11.22 -48.24
N ASN A 648 -29.53 12.07 -47.74
CA ASN A 648 -29.62 12.68 -46.42
C ASN A 648 -29.24 14.17 -46.44
N GLY A 649 -28.75 14.67 -47.59
CA GLY A 649 -28.34 16.05 -47.79
C GLY A 649 -26.91 16.34 -47.35
N ARG A 650 -26.08 15.32 -47.20
CA ARG A 650 -24.65 15.39 -46.91
C ARG A 650 -23.88 14.78 -48.08
N ASP A 651 -22.61 15.11 -48.13
CA ASP A 651 -21.59 14.54 -48.99
C ASP A 651 -20.98 13.43 -48.14
N ASP A 652 -21.39 12.19 -48.38
CA ASP A 652 -21.03 11.02 -47.56
C ASP A 652 -19.81 10.27 -48.16
N ASP A 653 -19.49 10.51 -49.45
CA ASP A 653 -18.34 9.93 -50.15
C ASP A 653 -17.19 10.93 -50.45
N CYS A 654 -17.33 12.16 -49.97
CA CYS A 654 -16.35 13.24 -49.97
C CYS A 654 -15.89 13.71 -51.36
N ASP A 655 -16.73 13.54 -52.39
CA ASP A 655 -16.40 13.97 -53.76
C ASP A 655 -16.66 15.46 -54.04
N GLY A 656 -17.30 16.15 -53.09
CA GLY A 656 -17.65 17.57 -53.15
C GLY A 656 -19.07 17.86 -53.60
N GLU A 657 -19.90 16.85 -53.87
CA GLU A 657 -21.31 16.98 -54.25
C GLU A 657 -22.24 16.15 -53.34
N ALA A 658 -23.10 16.81 -52.55
CA ALA A 658 -24.04 16.10 -51.67
C ALA A 658 -25.15 15.34 -52.45
N ASP A 659 -25.40 14.08 -52.05
CA ASP A 659 -26.39 13.17 -52.63
C ASP A 659 -26.22 12.95 -54.16
N ASP A 660 -24.99 13.06 -54.64
CA ASP A 660 -24.61 12.75 -56.02
C ASP A 660 -24.71 11.22 -56.28
N GLY A 661 -24.78 10.80 -57.55
CA GLY A 661 -24.89 9.36 -57.87
C GLY A 661 -26.19 8.63 -57.46
N LEU A 662 -27.04 9.23 -56.61
CA LEU A 662 -28.28 8.64 -56.10
C LEU A 662 -29.56 9.21 -56.73
N SER A 663 -30.57 8.34 -56.86
CA SER A 663 -31.92 8.72 -57.27
C SER A 663 -32.78 9.08 -56.05
N CYS A 664 -32.48 10.21 -55.40
CA CYS A 664 -33.23 10.72 -54.25
C CYS A 664 -34.62 11.23 -54.66
N THR A 665 -35.56 10.31 -54.89
CA THR A 665 -36.95 10.62 -55.20
C THR A 665 -37.86 10.14 -54.08
N GLY A 666 -38.08 10.99 -53.07
CA GLY A 666 -39.18 10.81 -52.13
C GLY A 666 -38.96 11.35 -50.72
N VAL A 667 -38.95 12.66 -50.54
CA VAL A 667 -39.33 13.26 -49.26
C VAL A 667 -40.67 13.97 -49.46
N GLU A 668 -41.75 13.31 -49.05
CA GLU A 668 -43.05 13.95 -48.90
C GLU A 668 -42.94 15.01 -47.79
N SER A 669 -43.17 16.26 -48.17
CA SER A 669 -43.42 17.35 -47.24
C SER A 669 -44.82 17.16 -46.65
N ASP A 670 -44.87 16.84 -45.36
CA ASP A 670 -46.13 16.68 -44.64
C ASP A 670 -46.79 18.05 -44.45
N GLY A 671 -47.77 18.34 -45.31
CA GLY A 671 -48.43 19.64 -45.34
C GLY A 671 -49.77 19.59 -46.08
N GLY A 672 -50.85 19.33 -45.35
CA GLY A 672 -52.17 19.88 -45.71
C GLY A 672 -53.32 18.89 -45.86
N VAL A 673 -54.15 18.85 -44.82
CA VAL A 673 -55.63 18.87 -44.81
C VAL A 673 -56.31 18.29 -46.06
N GLY A 674 -56.89 17.12 -45.87
CA GLY A 674 -57.57 16.35 -46.88
C GLY A 674 -58.79 17.01 -47.53
N THR A 675 -59.00 16.63 -48.78
CA THR A 675 -60.32 16.33 -49.34
C THR A 675 -60.14 15.31 -50.46
N THR A 676 -60.59 14.06 -50.25
CA THR A 676 -60.96 13.20 -51.38
C THR A 676 -62.46 13.30 -51.58
N PRO A 677 -62.94 13.06 -52.80
CA PRO A 677 -63.76 11.86 -52.89
C PRO A 677 -63.57 11.04 -54.17
N ARG A 678 -64.00 9.78 -54.04
CA ARG A 678 -64.64 8.91 -55.04
C ARG A 678 -63.72 7.98 -55.88
N THR A 679 -63.75 6.66 -55.58
CA THR A 679 -64.53 5.56 -56.24
C THR A 679 -63.81 5.06 -57.50
N ASP A 680 -63.59 3.79 -57.85
CA ASP A 680 -64.08 2.43 -57.54
C ASP A 680 -62.87 1.49 -57.88
N GLY A 681 -62.67 0.24 -57.46
CA GLY A 681 -63.55 -0.93 -57.39
C GLY A 681 -62.89 -2.11 -58.13
N GLY A 682 -63.00 -3.33 -57.56
CA GLY A 682 -62.90 -4.62 -58.28
C GLY A 682 -61.51 -5.27 -58.37
N THR A 683 -61.16 -6.31 -57.58
CA THR A 683 -61.55 -7.75 -57.59
C THR A 683 -60.89 -8.65 -58.65
N GLY A 684 -60.29 -9.74 -58.15
CA GLY A 684 -60.04 -11.02 -58.86
C GLY A 684 -58.64 -11.10 -59.47
N GLY A 685 -57.80 -12.11 -59.22
CA GLY A 685 -58.00 -13.51 -58.84
C GLY A 685 -57.29 -14.38 -59.88
N GLY A 686 -56.46 -15.36 -59.46
CA GLY A 686 -55.94 -16.36 -60.41
C GLY A 686 -54.62 -17.02 -60.00
N ARG A 687 -54.67 -18.32 -59.74
CA ARG A 687 -53.57 -19.25 -59.42
C ARG A 687 -52.89 -19.84 -60.68
N VAL A 688 -51.77 -20.54 -60.42
CA VAL A 688 -51.12 -21.69 -61.14
C VAL A 688 -49.78 -21.30 -61.80
N ARG A 689 -48.59 -21.59 -61.23
CA ARG A 689 -47.77 -22.83 -61.03
C ARG A 689 -47.14 -23.44 -62.31
N VAL A 690 -45.80 -23.46 -62.38
CA VAL A 690 -44.88 -24.42 -63.05
C VAL A 690 -43.47 -24.20 -62.44
N ASP A 691 -42.93 -25.01 -61.52
CA ASP A 691 -42.17 -26.30 -61.59
C ASP A 691 -40.63 -26.17 -61.52
N GLY A 692 -40.02 -27.05 -60.72
CA GLY A 692 -38.58 -27.39 -60.63
C GLY A 692 -38.05 -27.33 -59.20
N GLY A 693 -37.52 -28.35 -58.54
CA GLY A 693 -37.17 -29.73 -58.91
C GLY A 693 -36.20 -30.25 -57.83
N CYS A 694 -36.43 -31.46 -57.31
CA CYS A 694 -35.52 -32.16 -56.40
C CYS A 694 -34.38 -32.84 -57.17
N ALA A 695 -33.18 -33.00 -56.59
CA ALA A 695 -32.45 -34.28 -56.51
C ALA A 695 -31.07 -34.16 -55.84
N VAL A 696 -30.76 -35.21 -55.09
CA VAL A 696 -29.48 -35.62 -54.48
C VAL A 696 -28.62 -36.37 -55.51
N SER A 697 -27.30 -36.44 -55.26
CA SER A 697 -26.35 -37.57 -55.51
C SER A 697 -25.06 -37.08 -56.17
N SER A 698 -23.86 -37.67 -56.04
CA SER A 698 -23.22 -38.63 -55.13
C SER A 698 -21.84 -38.94 -55.73
N GLY A 699 -20.89 -39.39 -54.91
CA GLY A 699 -19.67 -40.10 -55.34
C GLY A 699 -18.47 -39.60 -54.52
N GLY A 700 -17.92 -40.34 -53.55
CA GLY A 700 -17.41 -41.72 -53.60
C GLY A 700 -15.89 -41.65 -53.92
N VAL A 701 -14.94 -42.36 -53.32
CA VAL A 701 -14.90 -43.68 -52.65
C VAL A 701 -13.50 -43.84 -51.98
N SER A 702 -13.41 -44.61 -50.88
CA SER A 702 -12.24 -45.39 -50.33
C SER A 702 -10.97 -44.64 -49.91
N SER A 703 -10.15 -45.03 -48.93
CA SER A 703 -10.02 -46.19 -48.02
C SER A 703 -8.91 -45.82 -47.02
N GLY A 704 -9.03 -46.18 -45.72
CA GLY A 704 -7.91 -46.07 -44.76
C GLY A 704 -6.86 -47.19 -44.95
N PRO A 705 -6.06 -47.54 -43.93
CA PRO A 705 -5.29 -46.74 -42.96
C PRO A 705 -3.79 -47.16 -42.96
N SER A 706 -2.85 -46.38 -42.43
CA SER A 706 -1.64 -46.93 -41.78
C SER A 706 -0.72 -45.88 -41.15
N ALA A 707 -0.13 -46.29 -40.05
CA ALA A 707 0.81 -45.59 -39.20
C ALA A 707 2.21 -45.38 -39.80
N SER A 708 3.01 -44.66 -39.00
CA SER A 708 4.45 -44.84 -38.73
C SER A 708 5.49 -43.95 -39.44
N ALA A 709 6.18 -43.18 -38.59
CA ALA A 709 7.62 -43.17 -38.38
C ALA A 709 8.57 -42.34 -39.28
N TRP A 710 9.25 -41.41 -38.60
CA TRP A 710 10.68 -41.05 -38.65
C TRP A 710 11.29 -40.60 -39.99
N TRP A 711 11.90 -39.41 -40.01
CA TRP A 711 13.31 -39.20 -40.41
C TRP A 711 13.85 -37.88 -39.83
N LEU A 712 14.98 -38.00 -39.12
CA LEU A 712 15.96 -36.95 -38.80
C LEU A 712 16.84 -36.70 -40.03
N VAL A 713 17.42 -35.50 -40.20
CA VAL A 713 18.88 -35.29 -40.38
C VAL A 713 19.18 -33.80 -40.62
N ALA A 714 20.26 -33.39 -39.98
CA ALA A 714 20.83 -32.06 -39.82
C ALA A 714 21.49 -31.42 -41.05
N ALA A 715 21.73 -30.11 -40.96
CA ALA A 715 22.92 -29.47 -41.53
C ALA A 715 23.41 -28.33 -40.62
N MET A 716 24.66 -28.44 -40.19
CA MET A 716 25.46 -27.41 -39.50
C MET A 716 25.97 -26.36 -40.50
N ILE A 717 26.12 -25.10 -40.07
CA ILE A 717 27.32 -24.29 -40.37
C ILE A 717 27.66 -23.42 -39.13
N ALA A 718 28.92 -23.54 -38.70
CA ALA A 718 29.57 -22.72 -37.68
C ALA A 718 30.47 -21.67 -38.34
N VAL A 719 30.60 -20.47 -37.76
CA VAL A 719 31.88 -19.73 -37.71
C VAL A 719 31.95 -18.90 -36.42
N ALA A 720 33.03 -19.10 -35.68
CA ALA A 720 33.36 -18.46 -34.43
C ALA A 720 34.14 -17.13 -34.61
N ALA A 721 33.83 -16.20 -33.70
CA ALA A 721 34.66 -15.20 -33.02
C ALA A 721 36.02 -14.75 -33.63
N ARG A 722 36.19 -13.42 -33.74
CA ARG A 722 37.41 -12.73 -33.24
C ARG A 722 37.23 -11.22 -33.04
N ARG A 723 37.28 -10.78 -31.78
CA ARG A 723 37.65 -9.41 -31.35
C ARG A 723 39.07 -9.08 -31.82
N ARG A 724 39.30 -7.84 -32.29
CA ARG A 724 40.38 -6.93 -31.81
C ARG A 724 40.41 -5.57 -32.54
N ARG A 725 40.38 -4.52 -31.72
CA ARG A 725 41.08 -3.21 -31.83
C ARG A 725 40.76 -2.34 -33.04
N ARG A 726 40.08 -1.21 -32.81
CA ARG A 726 40.66 0.03 -32.30
C ARG A 726 39.58 0.90 -31.71
#